data_AF-A0A1H4XEJ1-F1
#
_entry.id   AF-A0A1H4XEJ1-F1
#
_cell.length_a   1.000
_cell.length_b   1.000
_cell.length_c   1.000
_cell.angle_alpha   90.00
_cell.angle_beta   90.00
_cell.angle_gamma   90.00
#
_symmetry.space_group_name_H-M   'P 1'
#
loop_
_entity.id
_entity.type
_entity.pdbx_description
1 polymer ?
#
loop_
_entity_poly.entity_id
_entity_poly.type
_entity_poly.pdbx_seq_one_letter_code
_entity_poly.pdbx_strand_id
1 'polypeptide(L)'
;MPLLGGIRPPIALLCLLIIALAGLTAKVLGPAGDPVVPKAVLGSQQHFAEDGAIALRASIDERVTDLNRTAAALNAGEPADPERVLSDLSNTYQKWTGTTVLDLESGKILAARGETIPLAWLDKDVLTGDHALTPRMVRLETGDVRLMTMALLDWKDRPQELLIASNSLSVPAINLGPFRSMAVVARGGEVLATAGFEQAEALNSDAERDELAFLQKQMTRLSERGAKEAEEDPVSAREPGSRGYPGVSGTLLGDSYNGRVATAGYASLASADPEQRKSVGAGLGLTVVAMLPVVQEHAVGQERELYGLVVAGVLVVFGLLAAALLWMAVQRPLLHLFLESRRLARGDLTRPVEIPRWGETARVGAALERLRAQLSGDAEADREAGGRKGRRGRFGLRVPLALTAVLLLLWCVPVGLLLNRTDASVSVPSTMVNDQRDRTDLVADRVRRALNEAQADLVSTTRLIDADDPDATTGVLDDALRKHTRYGSLYVLDKGGDVVARAGEEPSADWSEDEKDASLIRVAGEGGKKPVIQAGAAVPDAKGLTLVGEIRVEFLNSLLARPGLGEVRVVDAKARTIAGSNGFLAFESLPRESLTDLVRAGGVKVGAGPVENGLLIREGRSVTVAAAAPFSGGGVAADVGWTVISWQNAKHFEIAPYEREDRSVLAGMLGLALIVVCLGWIHLVVVRPLRALAGGAEKLADGDLKTVLYPRYHDEVGAVVRSLELVRQQLQARRQNQARRSAEPRLGAGGR
;
A
#
# COMPACT_ATOMS: atom_id res chain seq x y z
N MET A 1 21.82 30.17 -40.61
CA MET A 1 20.53 29.46 -40.74
C MET A 1 20.04 29.19 -39.32
N PRO A 2 18.82 29.57 -38.92
CA PRO A 2 18.40 29.27 -37.55
C PRO A 2 18.17 27.77 -37.45
N LEU A 3 19.00 27.09 -36.66
CA LEU A 3 18.97 25.65 -36.39
C LEU A 3 17.75 25.19 -35.57
N LEU A 4 16.87 26.12 -35.18
CA LEU A 4 15.82 25.93 -34.17
C LEU A 4 14.38 26.08 -34.68
N GLY A 5 14.15 26.39 -35.96
CA GLY A 5 12.80 26.48 -36.53
C GLY A 5 12.54 25.38 -37.57
N GLY A 6 11.56 24.50 -37.35
CA GLY A 6 11.03 23.61 -38.39
C GLY A 6 10.84 22.14 -38.04
N ILE A 7 11.00 21.26 -39.04
CA ILE A 7 10.71 19.80 -38.91
C ILE A 7 11.86 19.00 -38.27
N ARG A 8 13.07 19.56 -38.23
CA ARG A 8 14.25 18.88 -37.69
C ARG A 8 14.21 18.72 -36.16
N PRO A 9 13.82 19.72 -35.35
CA PRO A 9 13.70 19.57 -33.90
C PRO A 9 12.71 18.47 -33.47
N PRO A 10 11.49 18.35 -34.06
CA PRO A 10 10.56 17.27 -33.72
C PRO A 10 11.09 15.86 -34.02
N ILE A 11 11.78 15.66 -35.14
CA ILE A 11 12.35 14.34 -35.51
C ILE A 11 13.53 14.01 -34.61
N ALA A 12 14.41 14.99 -34.33
CA ALA A 12 15.54 14.79 -33.41
C ALA A 12 15.06 14.50 -31.99
N LEU A 13 14.04 15.21 -31.52
CA LEU A 13 13.41 14.96 -30.22
C LEU A 13 12.76 13.57 -30.17
N LEU A 14 12.07 13.14 -31.22
CA LEU A 14 11.52 11.79 -31.31
C LEU A 14 12.64 10.74 -31.19
N CYS A 15 13.74 10.87 -31.92
CA CYS A 15 14.87 9.94 -31.82
C CYS A 15 15.48 9.93 -30.41
N LEU A 16 15.69 11.10 -29.81
CA LEU A 16 16.24 11.21 -28.46
C LEU A 16 15.33 10.55 -27.43
N LEU A 17 14.02 10.78 -27.51
CA LEU A 17 13.04 10.21 -26.60
C LEU A 17 12.88 8.70 -26.80
N ILE A 18 13.00 8.19 -28.03
CA ILE A 18 13.03 6.76 -28.30
C ILE A 18 14.27 6.11 -27.69
N ILE A 19 15.44 6.73 -27.80
CA ILE A 19 16.67 6.23 -27.17
C ILE A 19 16.55 6.27 -25.64
N ALA A 20 15.99 7.35 -25.09
CA ALA A 20 15.75 7.46 -23.65
C ALA A 20 14.76 6.39 -23.16
N LEU A 21 13.67 6.16 -23.89
CA LEU A 21 12.70 5.12 -23.59
C LEU A 21 13.33 3.73 -23.72
N ALA A 22 14.13 3.47 -24.75
CA ALA A 22 14.84 2.20 -24.92
C ALA A 22 15.85 1.96 -23.77
N GLY A 23 16.58 2.98 -23.34
CA GLY A 23 17.47 2.91 -22.18
C GLY A 23 16.70 2.64 -20.89
N LEU A 24 15.55 3.29 -20.70
CA LEU A 24 14.66 3.04 -19.57
C LEU A 24 14.11 1.61 -19.62
N THR A 25 13.62 1.15 -20.77
CA THR A 25 13.13 -0.22 -20.98
C THR A 25 14.23 -1.24 -20.67
N ALA A 26 15.46 -1.03 -21.15
CA ALA A 26 16.58 -1.90 -20.85
C ALA A 26 16.92 -1.92 -19.35
N LYS A 27 16.81 -0.80 -18.65
CA LYS A 27 17.04 -0.73 -17.19
C LYS A 27 15.90 -1.36 -16.39
N VAL A 28 14.65 -1.16 -16.83
CA VAL A 28 13.44 -1.52 -16.09
C VAL A 28 13.04 -2.99 -16.33
N LEU A 29 13.23 -3.50 -17.54
CA LEU A 29 12.98 -4.90 -17.93
C LEU A 29 14.25 -5.75 -18.03
N GLY A 30 15.44 -5.15 -17.97
CA GLY A 30 16.70 -5.88 -17.87
C GLY A 30 16.95 -6.44 -16.47
N PRO A 31 18.12 -7.04 -16.24
CA PRO A 31 18.45 -7.66 -14.96
C PRO A 31 18.59 -6.59 -13.87
N ALA A 32 17.49 -6.27 -13.20
CA ALA A 32 17.56 -5.95 -11.79
C ALA A 32 17.86 -7.29 -11.12
N GLY A 33 19.00 -7.42 -10.43
CA GLY A 33 19.28 -8.64 -9.66
C GLY A 33 18.05 -8.92 -8.80
N ASP A 34 17.37 -10.02 -9.07
CA ASP A 34 16.21 -10.40 -8.26
C ASP A 34 16.73 -10.48 -6.82
N PRO A 35 16.08 -9.77 -5.88
CA PRO A 35 16.58 -9.73 -4.51
C PRO A 35 16.64 -11.16 -3.98
N VAL A 36 17.71 -11.48 -3.25
CA VAL A 36 17.97 -12.82 -2.70
C VAL A 36 16.76 -13.36 -1.90
N VAL A 37 15.98 -12.43 -1.33
CA VAL A 37 14.69 -12.67 -0.68
C VAL A 37 13.63 -11.79 -1.35
N PRO A 38 12.46 -12.32 -1.75
CA PRO A 38 11.39 -11.52 -2.35
C PRO A 38 10.93 -10.39 -1.41
N LYS A 39 10.66 -9.20 -1.95
CA LYS A 39 10.19 -8.05 -1.15
C LYS A 39 8.90 -8.32 -0.40
N ALA A 40 7.98 -9.08 -1.00
CA ALA A 40 6.78 -9.54 -0.31
C ALA A 40 7.10 -10.27 1.01
N VAL A 41 8.15 -11.09 1.03
CA VAL A 41 8.60 -11.80 2.23
C VAL A 41 9.20 -10.82 3.23
N LEU A 42 10.01 -9.87 2.78
CA LEU A 42 10.55 -8.80 3.64
C LEU A 42 9.42 -8.01 4.32
N GLY A 43 8.49 -7.45 3.54
CA GLY A 43 7.35 -6.70 4.08
C GLY A 43 6.47 -7.54 5.00
N SER A 44 6.30 -8.83 4.70
CA SER A 44 5.64 -9.80 5.58
C SER A 44 6.35 -9.92 6.94
N GLN A 45 7.68 -10.04 6.98
CA GLN A 45 8.43 -10.10 8.25
C GLN A 45 8.31 -8.81 9.05
N GLN A 46 8.34 -7.65 8.39
CA GLN A 46 8.08 -6.36 9.04
C GLN A 46 6.70 -6.34 9.70
N HIS A 47 5.64 -6.67 8.97
CA HIS A 47 4.29 -6.70 9.51
C HIS A 47 4.14 -7.71 10.67
N PHE A 48 4.82 -8.85 10.61
CA PHE A 48 4.83 -9.81 11.71
C PHE A 48 5.47 -9.24 12.98
N ALA A 49 6.58 -8.50 12.84
CA ALA A 49 7.21 -7.81 13.97
C ALA A 49 6.32 -6.69 14.53
N GLU A 50 5.63 -5.94 13.66
CA GLU A 50 4.62 -4.94 14.06
C GLU A 50 3.49 -5.58 14.87
N ASP A 51 2.92 -6.69 14.39
CA ASP A 51 1.88 -7.44 15.10
C ASP A 51 2.37 -7.89 16.48
N GLY A 52 3.61 -8.39 16.57
CA GLY A 52 4.26 -8.74 17.83
C GLY A 52 4.45 -7.54 18.76
N ALA A 53 4.89 -6.38 18.25
CA ALA A 53 5.08 -5.17 19.04
C ALA A 53 3.74 -4.60 19.55
N ILE A 54 2.67 -4.63 18.75
CA ILE A 54 1.33 -4.24 19.22
C ILE A 54 0.85 -5.19 20.32
N ALA A 55 1.02 -6.50 20.13
CA ALA A 55 0.61 -7.51 21.10
C ALA A 55 1.37 -7.36 22.43
N LEU A 56 2.69 -7.16 22.37
CA LEU A 56 3.51 -6.96 23.56
C LEU A 56 3.12 -5.68 24.29
N ARG A 57 2.99 -4.55 23.58
CA ARG A 57 2.55 -3.29 24.17
C ARG A 57 1.20 -3.44 24.85
N ALA A 58 0.21 -4.03 24.16
CA ALA A 58 -1.12 -4.22 24.70
C ALA A 58 -1.08 -5.06 25.99
N SER A 59 -0.30 -6.14 26.01
CA SER A 59 -0.15 -6.96 27.22
C SER A 59 0.50 -6.18 28.37
N ILE A 60 1.50 -5.35 28.10
CA ILE A 60 2.15 -4.53 29.14
C ILE A 60 1.18 -3.47 29.67
N ASP A 61 0.55 -2.70 28.79
CA ASP A 61 -0.41 -1.65 29.16
C ASP A 61 -1.59 -2.22 29.97
N GLU A 62 -2.10 -3.38 29.57
CA GLU A 62 -3.18 -4.10 30.27
C GLU A 62 -2.75 -4.49 31.69
N ARG A 63 -1.58 -5.11 31.85
CA ARG A 63 -1.07 -5.54 33.16
C ARG A 63 -0.91 -4.37 34.13
N VAL A 64 -0.42 -3.23 33.63
CA VAL A 64 -0.29 -1.99 34.42
C VAL A 64 -1.66 -1.45 34.81
N THR A 65 -2.59 -1.41 33.85
CA THR A 65 -3.95 -0.92 34.06
C THR A 65 -4.69 -1.75 35.12
N ASP A 66 -4.58 -3.08 35.06
CA ASP A 66 -5.27 -3.96 36.00
C ASP A 66 -4.70 -3.92 37.42
N LEU A 67 -3.38 -3.77 37.57
CA LEU A 67 -2.80 -3.56 38.89
C LEU A 67 -3.29 -2.24 39.51
N ASN A 68 -3.26 -1.16 38.74
CA ASN A 68 -3.75 0.15 39.18
C ASN A 68 -5.25 0.13 39.50
N ARG A 69 -6.05 -0.57 38.70
CA ARG A 69 -7.48 -0.76 38.94
C ARG A 69 -7.74 -1.51 40.24
N THR A 70 -7.01 -2.60 40.47
CA THR A 70 -7.13 -3.37 41.71
C THR A 70 -6.76 -2.51 42.91
N ALA A 71 -5.66 -1.77 42.83
CA ALA A 71 -5.25 -0.85 43.89
C ALA A 71 -6.31 0.24 44.14
N ALA A 72 -6.88 0.84 43.10
CA ALA A 72 -7.94 1.83 43.24
C ALA A 72 -9.22 1.27 43.91
N ALA A 73 -9.63 0.06 43.54
CA ALA A 73 -10.77 -0.62 44.16
C ALA A 73 -10.53 -0.90 45.65
N LEU A 74 -9.31 -1.33 46.01
CA LEU A 74 -8.92 -1.57 47.39
C LEU A 74 -8.84 -0.27 48.21
N ASN A 75 -8.34 0.82 47.63
CA ASN A 75 -8.26 2.13 48.28
C ASN A 75 -9.64 2.76 48.52
N ALA A 76 -10.64 2.40 47.71
CA ALA A 76 -12.02 2.86 47.89
C ALA A 76 -12.78 2.10 49.00
N GLY A 77 -12.33 0.89 49.34
CA GLY A 77 -12.90 0.05 50.40
C GLY A 77 -12.33 0.32 51.80
N GLU A 78 -12.73 -0.50 52.76
CA GLU A 78 -12.11 -0.51 54.09
C GLU A 78 -10.66 -1.04 54.01
N PRO A 79 -9.76 -0.57 54.91
CA PRO A 79 -8.38 -1.04 54.94
C PRO A 79 -8.31 -2.57 55.06
N ALA A 80 -7.76 -3.22 54.04
CA ALA A 80 -7.60 -4.67 53.99
C ALA A 80 -6.25 -5.10 54.55
N ASP A 81 -6.18 -6.33 55.08
CA ASP A 81 -4.90 -6.95 55.45
C ASP A 81 -4.06 -7.25 54.19
N PRO A 82 -2.74 -6.99 54.20
CA PRO A 82 -1.86 -7.25 53.05
C PRO A 82 -1.96 -8.68 52.48
N GLU A 83 -2.16 -9.71 53.32
CA GLU A 83 -2.34 -11.09 52.81
C GLU A 83 -3.66 -11.26 52.08
N ARG A 84 -4.72 -10.58 52.53
CA ARG A 84 -6.03 -10.58 51.89
C ARG A 84 -5.98 -9.85 50.54
N VAL A 85 -5.29 -8.71 50.48
CA VAL A 85 -5.03 -7.97 49.23
C VAL A 85 -4.41 -8.88 48.17
N LEU A 86 -3.33 -9.60 48.52
CA LEU A 86 -2.68 -10.53 47.60
C LEU A 86 -3.59 -11.71 47.21
N SER A 87 -4.48 -12.12 48.11
CA SER A 87 -5.44 -13.17 47.84
C SER A 87 -6.53 -12.78 46.86
N ASP A 88 -7.10 -11.60 47.04
CA ASP A 88 -8.16 -11.10 46.17
C ASP A 88 -7.61 -10.79 44.77
N LEU A 89 -6.37 -10.26 44.70
CA LEU A 89 -5.65 -10.06 43.43
C LEU A 89 -5.41 -11.39 42.71
N SER A 90 -4.90 -12.42 43.39
CA SER A 90 -4.62 -13.73 42.79
C SER A 90 -5.87 -14.48 42.35
N ASN A 91 -6.98 -14.34 43.10
CA ASN A 91 -8.25 -14.97 42.78
C ASN A 91 -8.95 -14.29 41.59
N THR A 92 -8.78 -12.97 41.48
CA THR A 92 -9.38 -12.18 40.40
C THR A 92 -8.56 -12.27 39.11
N TYR A 93 -7.23 -12.30 39.23
CA TYR A 93 -6.32 -12.26 38.10
C TYR A 93 -5.22 -13.33 38.24
N GLN A 94 -5.39 -14.47 37.55
CA GLN A 94 -4.41 -15.56 37.52
C GLN A 94 -3.26 -15.33 36.53
N LYS A 95 -2.67 -14.14 36.56
CA LYS A 95 -1.68 -13.73 35.54
C LYS A 95 -0.32 -13.38 36.09
N TRP A 96 -0.19 -13.08 37.40
CA TRP A 96 1.06 -12.63 38.00
C TRP A 96 1.88 -13.81 38.52
N THR A 97 3.20 -13.79 38.28
CA THR A 97 4.12 -14.84 38.73
C THR A 97 4.49 -14.66 40.20
N GLY A 98 4.58 -13.42 40.65
CA GLY A 98 4.81 -13.06 42.05
C GLY A 98 4.19 -11.72 42.40
N THR A 99 3.76 -11.56 43.65
CA THR A 99 3.18 -10.31 44.16
C THR A 99 3.70 -10.03 45.56
N THR A 100 3.89 -8.75 45.89
CA THR A 100 4.44 -8.32 47.18
C THR A 100 3.82 -6.99 47.58
N VAL A 101 3.49 -6.85 48.86
CA VAL A 101 3.12 -5.58 49.49
C VAL A 101 4.24 -5.19 50.44
N LEU A 102 4.72 -3.95 50.31
CA LEU A 102 5.75 -3.40 51.17
C LEU A 102 5.29 -2.08 51.80
N ASP A 103 5.74 -1.82 53.00
CA ASP A 103 5.57 -0.52 53.65
C ASP A 103 6.54 0.49 53.02
N LEU A 104 6.02 1.59 52.48
CA LEU A 104 6.81 2.53 51.67
C LEU A 104 7.84 3.29 52.52
N GLU A 105 7.54 3.55 53.79
CA GLU A 105 8.39 4.34 54.69
C GLU A 105 9.57 3.52 55.24
N SER A 106 9.30 2.30 55.70
CA SER A 106 10.29 1.41 56.30
C SER A 106 10.98 0.49 55.28
N GLY A 107 10.40 0.33 54.08
CA GLY A 107 10.85 -0.63 53.07
C GLY A 107 10.64 -2.09 53.47
N LYS A 108 9.88 -2.35 54.55
CA LYS A 108 9.65 -3.71 55.06
C LYS A 108 8.58 -4.42 54.22
N ILE A 109 8.85 -5.66 53.85
CA ILE A 109 7.85 -6.54 53.22
C ILE A 109 6.77 -6.86 54.23
N LEU A 110 5.52 -6.54 53.91
CA LEU A 110 4.34 -6.82 54.72
C LEU A 110 3.71 -8.15 54.34
N ALA A 111 3.63 -8.46 53.05
CA ALA A 111 3.16 -9.74 52.54
C ALA A 111 3.79 -10.06 51.18
N ALA A 112 3.94 -11.35 50.85
CA ALA A 112 4.41 -11.81 49.54
C ALA A 112 3.73 -13.12 49.14
N ARG A 113 3.52 -13.34 47.84
CA ARG A 113 2.94 -14.56 47.28
C ARG A 113 3.55 -14.88 45.92
N GLY A 114 3.73 -16.16 45.60
CA GLY A 114 4.32 -16.62 44.34
C GLY A 114 5.85 -16.52 44.32
N GLU A 115 6.43 -16.18 43.17
CA GLU A 115 7.88 -15.97 43.01
C GLU A 115 8.37 -14.80 43.87
N THR A 116 9.51 -14.97 44.54
CA THR A 116 10.10 -13.92 45.37
C THR A 116 10.64 -12.78 44.51
N ILE A 117 10.16 -11.56 44.76
CA ILE A 117 10.58 -10.37 44.01
C ILE A 117 11.90 -9.86 44.58
N PRO A 118 12.99 -9.76 43.78
CA PRO A 118 14.21 -9.12 44.26
C PRO A 118 13.91 -7.64 44.48
N LEU A 119 14.24 -7.06 45.64
CA LEU A 119 13.96 -5.66 45.95
C LEU A 119 15.20 -4.76 45.88
N ALA A 120 16.36 -5.30 45.51
CA ALA A 120 17.63 -4.56 45.45
C ALA A 120 17.64 -3.39 44.44
N TRP A 121 16.70 -3.37 43.49
CA TRP A 121 16.52 -2.28 42.51
C TRP A 121 15.59 -1.16 43.00
N LEU A 122 14.92 -1.33 44.14
CA LEU A 122 13.97 -0.37 44.69
C LEU A 122 14.73 0.62 45.58
N ASP A 123 15.03 1.80 45.05
CA ASP A 123 15.68 2.91 45.76
C ASP A 123 14.73 4.13 45.89
N LYS A 124 15.17 5.18 46.60
CA LYS A 124 14.37 6.40 46.78
C LYS A 124 14.07 7.12 45.46
N ASP A 125 14.94 7.02 44.47
CA ASP A 125 14.76 7.67 43.16
C ASP A 125 13.73 6.92 42.30
N VAL A 126 13.51 5.63 42.55
CA VAL A 126 12.43 4.82 41.95
C VAL A 126 11.05 5.18 42.55
N LEU A 127 11.04 5.61 43.81
CA LEU A 127 9.83 5.91 44.57
C LEU A 127 9.45 7.40 44.57
N THR A 128 10.33 8.29 44.11
CA THR A 128 10.13 9.74 44.15
C THR A 128 10.46 10.40 42.80
N GLY A 129 9.67 11.40 42.39
CA GLY A 129 9.86 12.15 41.14
C GLY A 129 8.85 11.83 40.02
N ASP A 130 9.04 12.43 38.84
CA ASP A 130 8.08 12.41 37.72
C ASP A 130 7.91 11.04 37.05
N HIS A 131 8.81 10.09 37.34
CA HIS A 131 8.78 8.70 36.87
C HIS A 131 8.61 7.69 38.02
N ALA A 132 8.16 8.14 39.19
CA ALA A 132 7.84 7.24 40.28
C ALA A 132 6.77 6.23 39.85
N LEU A 133 6.92 4.97 40.27
CA LEU A 133 5.98 3.87 39.98
C LEU A 133 5.90 3.42 38.51
N THR A 134 6.74 3.93 37.60
CA THR A 134 6.79 3.39 36.22
C THR A 134 7.34 1.96 36.19
N PRO A 135 6.79 1.05 35.38
CA PRO A 135 7.27 -0.33 35.33
C PRO A 135 8.75 -0.45 34.96
N ARG A 136 9.42 -1.48 35.49
CA ARG A 136 10.86 -1.69 35.28
C ARG A 136 11.19 -3.12 34.88
N MET A 137 12.23 -3.25 34.07
CA MET A 137 12.82 -4.55 33.72
C MET A 137 13.88 -4.90 34.75
N VAL A 138 13.78 -6.08 35.36
CA VAL A 138 14.72 -6.57 36.36
C VAL A 138 15.21 -7.95 35.94
N ARG A 139 16.53 -8.10 35.84
CA ARG A 139 17.16 -9.39 35.54
C ARG A 139 17.37 -10.15 36.84
N LEU A 140 16.88 -11.39 36.89
CA LEU A 140 17.07 -12.30 38.00
C LEU A 140 18.45 -12.95 37.92
N GLU A 141 18.91 -13.54 39.03
CA GLU A 141 20.16 -14.32 39.07
C GLU A 141 20.14 -15.52 38.10
N THR A 142 18.96 -16.04 37.78
CA THR A 142 18.77 -17.10 36.78
C THR A 142 19.02 -16.64 35.34
N GLY A 143 19.15 -15.34 35.11
CA GLY A 143 19.27 -14.73 33.78
C GLY A 143 17.93 -14.30 33.19
N ASP A 144 16.80 -14.76 33.72
CA ASP A 144 15.47 -14.34 33.27
C ASP A 144 15.21 -12.85 33.52
N VAL A 145 14.46 -12.21 32.64
CA VAL A 145 14.02 -10.83 32.83
C VAL A 145 12.55 -10.80 33.26
N ARG A 146 12.27 -10.05 34.33
CA ARG A 146 10.94 -9.80 34.85
C ARG A 146 10.53 -8.35 34.65
N LEU A 147 9.27 -8.14 34.28
CA LEU A 147 8.63 -6.84 34.29
C LEU A 147 8.01 -6.62 35.69
N MET A 148 8.51 -5.62 36.39
CA MET A 148 7.99 -5.16 37.68
C MET A 148 6.98 -4.05 37.44
N THR A 149 5.77 -4.24 37.92
CA THR A 149 4.71 -3.22 37.92
C THR A 149 4.40 -2.82 39.34
N MET A 150 4.15 -1.54 39.56
CA MET A 150 3.97 -0.93 40.87
C MET A 150 2.65 -0.16 40.94
N ALA A 151 1.96 -0.23 42.08
CA ALA A 151 0.77 0.56 42.38
C ALA A 151 0.72 0.96 43.86
N LEU A 152 0.21 2.14 44.16
CA LEU A 152 0.13 2.66 45.54
C LEU A 152 -1.17 2.24 46.21
N LEU A 153 -1.07 1.73 47.43
CA LEU A 153 -2.18 1.50 48.33
C LEU A 153 -2.17 2.61 49.40
N ASP A 154 -3.26 3.36 49.45
CA ASP A 154 -3.40 4.57 50.27
C ASP A 154 -4.75 4.57 50.96
N TRP A 155 -4.74 4.32 52.27
CA TRP A 155 -5.91 4.33 53.13
C TRP A 155 -5.79 5.42 54.19
N LYS A 156 -6.95 5.97 54.60
CA LYS A 156 -7.00 6.89 55.73
C LYS A 156 -6.48 6.18 56.99
N ASP A 157 -5.57 6.84 57.71
CA ASP A 157 -5.00 6.40 58.98
C ASP A 157 -4.05 5.18 58.93
N ARG A 158 -3.46 4.87 57.76
CA ARG A 158 -2.37 3.90 57.61
C ARG A 158 -1.16 4.47 56.86
N PRO A 159 0.06 3.95 57.10
CA PRO A 159 1.20 4.28 56.26
C PRO A 159 0.94 3.82 54.82
N GLN A 160 1.51 4.53 53.85
CA GLN A 160 1.39 4.16 52.45
C GLN A 160 2.10 2.84 52.18
N GLU A 161 1.40 1.95 51.48
CA GLU A 161 1.92 0.64 51.10
C GLU A 161 2.11 0.59 49.57
N LEU A 162 3.15 -0.10 49.11
CA LEU A 162 3.44 -0.28 47.69
C LEU A 162 3.16 -1.74 47.30
N LEU A 163 2.22 -1.90 46.36
CA LEU A 163 1.91 -3.17 45.73
C LEU A 163 2.80 -3.36 44.51
N ILE A 164 3.62 -4.42 44.53
CA ILE A 164 4.47 -4.82 43.40
C ILE A 164 3.96 -6.14 42.83
N ALA A 165 3.84 -6.18 41.52
CA ALA A 165 3.59 -7.40 40.75
C ALA A 165 4.77 -7.70 39.83
N SER A 166 5.26 -8.94 39.90
CA SER A 166 6.27 -9.51 39.02
C SER A 166 5.61 -10.35 37.94
N ASN A 167 6.10 -10.17 36.71
CA ASN A 167 5.70 -10.94 35.55
C ASN A 167 6.92 -11.33 34.73
N SER A 168 6.91 -12.55 34.17
CA SER A 168 7.86 -12.89 33.11
C SER A 168 7.62 -11.99 31.90
N LEU A 169 8.70 -11.35 31.42
CA LEU A 169 8.68 -10.77 30.08
C LEU A 169 8.86 -11.93 29.10
N SER A 170 7.75 -12.49 28.64
CA SER A 170 7.78 -13.46 27.56
C SER A 170 7.64 -12.74 26.23
N VAL A 171 8.20 -13.33 25.18
CA VAL A 171 7.74 -13.05 23.82
C VAL A 171 6.21 -13.24 23.79
N PRO A 172 5.45 -12.41 23.05
CA PRO A 172 4.01 -12.59 22.94
C PRO A 172 3.66 -14.05 22.67
N ALA A 173 2.65 -14.58 23.35
CA ALA A 173 2.12 -15.92 23.09
C ALA A 173 1.34 -15.91 21.76
N ILE A 174 2.10 -15.74 20.68
CA ILE A 174 1.66 -15.82 19.29
C ILE A 174 2.17 -17.16 18.76
N ASN A 175 1.35 -17.82 17.94
CA ASN A 175 1.82 -19.01 17.24
C ASN A 175 2.90 -18.55 16.25
N LEU A 176 4.16 -18.83 16.54
CA LEU A 176 5.28 -18.38 15.71
C LEU A 176 5.34 -19.14 14.37
N GLY A 177 4.56 -20.21 14.22
CA GLY A 177 4.67 -21.11 13.08
C GLY A 177 6.00 -21.89 13.14
N PRO A 178 6.19 -22.86 12.24
CA PRO A 178 7.43 -23.62 12.21
C PRO A 178 8.60 -22.74 11.70
N PHE A 179 9.75 -22.82 12.35
CA PHE A 179 11.02 -22.18 11.96
C PHE A 179 11.13 -20.66 12.12
N ARG A 180 10.15 -19.99 12.73
CA ARG A 180 10.26 -18.58 13.08
C ARG A 180 10.71 -18.44 14.51
N SER A 181 11.61 -17.50 14.75
CA SER A 181 12.03 -17.13 16.09
C SER A 181 11.73 -15.66 16.32
N MET A 182 11.45 -15.28 17.56
CA MET A 182 11.19 -13.89 17.91
C MET A 182 11.97 -13.51 19.18
N ALA A 183 12.39 -12.26 19.25
CA ALA A 183 13.06 -11.68 20.40
C ALA A 183 12.40 -10.37 20.83
N VAL A 184 12.41 -10.12 22.14
CA VAL A 184 12.14 -8.81 22.74
C VAL A 184 13.47 -8.21 23.13
N VAL A 185 13.75 -7.01 22.64
CA VAL A 185 15.05 -6.36 22.70
C VAL A 185 14.90 -5.03 23.43
N ALA A 186 15.82 -4.75 24.35
CA ALA A 186 15.92 -3.44 24.98
C ALA A 186 16.53 -2.41 24.01
N ARG A 187 16.35 -1.13 24.32
CA ARG A 187 16.94 -0.01 23.57
C ARG A 187 18.44 -0.15 23.26
N GLY A 188 19.21 -0.74 24.18
CA GLY A 188 20.65 -0.97 24.01
C GLY A 188 21.02 -2.17 23.13
N GLY A 189 20.06 -2.86 22.52
CA GLY A 189 20.29 -4.07 21.72
C GLY A 189 20.36 -5.36 22.54
N GLU A 190 20.19 -5.28 23.85
CA GLU A 190 20.17 -6.44 24.76
C GLU A 190 18.90 -7.27 24.55
N VAL A 191 19.06 -8.57 24.30
CA VAL A 191 17.94 -9.51 24.18
C VAL A 191 17.41 -9.83 25.59
N LEU A 192 16.16 -9.48 25.83
CA LEU A 192 15.48 -9.69 27.11
C LEU A 192 14.72 -11.01 27.16
N ALA A 193 14.17 -11.43 26.03
CA ALA A 193 13.43 -12.69 25.89
C ALA A 193 13.50 -13.20 24.45
N THR A 194 13.43 -14.52 24.28
CA THR A 194 13.37 -15.20 22.98
C THR A 194 12.33 -16.31 22.98
N ALA A 195 11.79 -16.64 21.81
CA ALA A 195 10.92 -17.79 21.59
C ALA A 195 11.08 -18.32 20.16
N GLY A 196 10.66 -19.56 19.92
CA GLY A 196 10.71 -20.18 18.59
C GLY A 196 12.04 -20.87 18.28
N PHE A 197 12.81 -21.24 19.31
CA PHE A 197 14.02 -22.07 19.19
C PHE A 197 13.79 -23.52 19.66
N GLU A 198 12.64 -23.81 20.27
CA GLU A 198 12.35 -25.05 20.99
C GLU A 198 12.37 -26.27 20.07
N GLN A 199 11.92 -26.09 18.82
CA GLN A 199 11.90 -27.18 17.83
C GLN A 199 13.31 -27.54 17.33
N ALA A 200 14.23 -26.58 17.28
CA ALA A 200 15.64 -26.81 16.97
C ALA A 200 16.41 -27.33 18.20
N GLU A 201 15.98 -26.98 19.42
CA GLU A 201 16.53 -27.50 20.68
C GLU A 201 16.12 -28.94 21.00
N ALA A 202 14.94 -29.37 20.55
CA ALA A 202 14.42 -30.73 20.77
C ALA A 202 15.08 -31.81 19.89
N LEU A 203 15.89 -31.42 18.90
CA LEU A 203 16.51 -32.32 17.92
C LEU A 203 18.02 -32.47 18.22
N ASN A 204 18.54 -33.70 18.10
CA ASN A 204 19.82 -34.12 18.72
C ASN A 204 20.98 -34.35 17.74
N SER A 205 20.90 -33.93 16.48
CA SER A 205 22.03 -34.09 15.54
C SER A 205 23.05 -32.93 15.62
N ASP A 206 24.31 -33.21 15.31
CA ASP A 206 25.36 -32.18 15.32
C ASP A 206 25.09 -31.05 14.29
N ALA A 207 24.50 -31.39 13.14
CA ALA A 207 24.12 -30.41 12.12
C ALA A 207 23.01 -29.45 12.57
N GLU A 208 22.07 -29.94 13.39
CA GLU A 208 20.99 -29.12 13.98
C GLU A 208 21.52 -28.21 15.09
N ARG A 209 22.51 -28.67 15.87
CA ARG A 209 23.19 -27.82 16.86
C ARG A 209 23.94 -26.66 16.20
N ASP A 210 24.61 -26.94 15.08
CA ASP A 210 25.28 -25.90 14.28
C ASP A 210 24.27 -24.91 13.69
N GLU A 211 23.12 -25.39 13.21
CA GLU A 211 22.03 -24.54 12.72
C GLU A 211 21.44 -23.66 13.85
N LEU A 212 21.19 -24.24 15.03
CA LEU A 212 20.69 -23.51 16.19
C LEU A 212 21.68 -22.42 16.63
N ALA A 213 22.96 -22.76 16.74
CA ALA A 213 24.01 -21.80 17.09
C ALA A 213 24.11 -20.66 16.05
N PHE A 214 23.98 -21.00 14.76
CA PHE A 214 23.89 -20.00 13.70
C PHE A 214 22.67 -19.07 13.88
N LEU A 215 21.49 -19.63 14.10
CA LEU A 215 20.24 -18.87 14.25
C LEU A 215 20.27 -17.96 15.49
N GLN A 216 20.76 -18.45 16.65
CA GLN A 216 20.92 -17.64 17.87
C GLN A 216 21.90 -16.48 17.66
N LYS A 217 23.00 -16.73 16.94
CA LYS A 217 23.99 -15.69 16.59
C LYS A 217 23.39 -14.63 15.65
N GLN A 218 22.62 -15.06 14.64
CA GLN A 218 21.91 -14.12 13.76
C GLN A 218 20.86 -13.33 14.54
N MET A 219 20.08 -13.98 15.41
CA MET A 219 19.08 -13.30 16.24
C MET A 219 19.71 -12.21 17.09
N THR A 220 20.84 -12.47 17.74
CA THR A 220 21.55 -11.46 18.55
C THR A 220 21.99 -10.26 17.71
N ARG A 221 22.64 -10.51 16.57
CA ARG A 221 23.13 -9.44 15.68
C ARG A 221 21.99 -8.62 15.07
N LEU A 222 20.93 -9.28 14.61
CA LEU A 222 19.77 -8.62 14.02
C LEU A 222 18.96 -7.87 15.08
N SER A 223 18.93 -8.36 16.32
CA SER A 223 18.33 -7.67 17.47
C SER A 223 19.05 -6.38 17.80
N GLU A 224 20.38 -6.40 17.90
CA GLU A 224 21.19 -5.21 18.15
C GLU A 224 20.97 -4.15 17.06
N ARG A 225 21.00 -4.57 15.79
CA ARG A 225 20.77 -3.67 14.65
C ARG A 225 19.34 -3.14 14.61
N GLY A 226 18.35 -4.00 14.85
CA GLY A 226 16.94 -3.62 14.88
C GLY A 226 16.62 -2.64 16.00
N ALA A 227 17.22 -2.82 17.20
CA ALA A 227 17.09 -1.88 18.29
C ALA A 227 17.69 -0.50 17.94
N LYS A 228 18.84 -0.47 17.26
CA LYS A 228 19.46 0.77 16.81
C LYS A 228 18.64 1.51 15.74
N GLU A 229 18.16 0.79 14.72
CA GLU A 229 17.30 1.39 13.68
C GLU A 229 15.94 1.85 14.27
N ALA A 230 15.45 1.17 15.31
CA ALA A 230 14.23 1.54 16.04
C ALA A 230 14.34 2.84 16.88
N GLU A 231 15.54 3.39 17.09
CA GLU A 231 15.72 4.66 17.82
C GLU A 231 15.42 5.92 17.00
N GLU A 232 15.19 5.77 15.69
CA GLU A 232 14.82 6.89 14.82
C GLU A 232 13.49 7.54 15.25
N ASP A 233 13.28 8.82 14.88
CA ASP A 233 12.01 9.49 15.19
C ASP A 233 10.88 8.83 14.37
N PRO A 234 9.80 8.32 15.01
CA PRO A 234 8.68 7.67 14.33
C PRO A 234 8.02 8.52 13.23
N VAL A 235 8.11 9.86 13.32
CA VAL A 235 7.56 10.77 12.31
C VAL A 235 8.44 10.82 11.07
N SER A 236 9.77 10.82 11.24
CA SER A 236 10.71 10.85 10.10
C SER A 236 10.95 9.48 9.48
N ALA A 237 10.78 8.41 10.24
CA ALA A 237 10.95 7.04 9.76
C ALA A 237 9.83 6.61 8.79
N ARG A 238 8.71 7.33 8.75
CA ARG A 238 7.58 7.03 7.87
C ARG A 238 7.62 7.76 6.55
N GLU A 239 7.12 7.10 5.52
CA GLU A 239 6.75 7.79 4.29
C GLU A 239 5.63 8.81 4.57
N PRO A 240 5.79 10.08 4.14
CA PRO A 240 4.79 11.12 4.32
C PRO A 240 3.42 10.71 3.78
N GLY A 241 2.40 10.71 4.65
CA GLY A 241 1.02 10.35 4.30
C GLY A 241 0.66 8.87 4.48
N SER A 242 1.59 8.01 4.91
CA SER A 242 1.29 6.63 5.26
C SER A 242 0.50 6.54 6.59
N ARG A 243 -0.60 5.78 6.60
CA ARG A 243 -1.41 5.47 7.80
C ARG A 243 -0.99 4.13 8.43
N GLY A 244 0.31 3.82 8.35
CA GLY A 244 0.88 2.54 8.77
C GLY A 244 1.08 2.43 10.29
N TYR A 245 1.90 1.46 10.69
CA TYR A 245 2.28 1.20 12.07
C TYR A 245 2.75 2.47 12.81
N PRO A 246 2.25 2.78 14.03
CA PRO A 246 2.53 4.04 14.73
C PRO A 246 3.93 4.15 15.36
N GLY A 247 4.76 3.09 15.28
CA GLY A 247 6.16 3.12 15.67
C GLY A 247 7.13 3.16 14.49
N VAL A 248 8.39 2.82 14.79
CA VAL A 248 9.44 2.57 13.79
C VAL A 248 9.47 1.08 13.50
N SER A 249 9.43 0.70 12.24
CA SER A 249 9.50 -0.69 11.81
C SER A 249 10.25 -0.82 10.48
N GLY A 250 10.80 -2.00 10.23
CA GLY A 250 11.58 -2.25 9.03
C GLY A 250 12.00 -3.71 8.88
N THR A 251 12.94 -3.94 7.97
CA THR A 251 13.44 -5.28 7.63
C THR A 251 14.95 -5.31 7.61
N LEU A 252 15.51 -6.47 7.97
CA LEU A 252 16.94 -6.73 8.05
C LEU A 252 17.26 -8.07 7.38
N LEU A 253 18.42 -8.11 6.74
CA LEU A 253 18.99 -9.33 6.18
C LEU A 253 20.24 -9.70 6.97
N GLY A 254 20.30 -10.95 7.41
CA GLY A 254 21.45 -11.58 8.04
C GLY A 254 22.27 -12.42 7.07
N ASP A 255 23.11 -13.26 7.64
CA ASP A 255 23.95 -14.18 6.86
C ASP A 255 23.13 -15.34 6.29
N SER A 256 23.73 -16.09 5.36
CA SER A 256 23.14 -17.30 4.80
C SER A 256 23.72 -18.57 5.40
N TYR A 257 22.89 -19.59 5.60
CA TYR A 257 23.27 -20.93 6.00
C TYR A 257 22.44 -21.96 5.23
N ASN A 258 23.07 -22.99 4.67
CA ASN A 258 22.41 -24.05 3.89
C ASN A 258 21.41 -23.55 2.84
N GLY A 259 21.79 -22.51 2.08
CA GLY A 259 20.94 -21.92 1.04
C GLY A 259 19.72 -21.13 1.56
N ARG A 260 19.66 -20.86 2.87
CA ARG A 260 18.65 -20.00 3.51
C ARG A 260 19.31 -18.71 4.02
N VAL A 261 18.65 -17.57 3.86
CA VAL A 261 19.08 -16.27 4.41
C VAL A 261 18.24 -15.95 5.63
N ALA A 262 18.91 -15.63 6.75
CA ALA A 262 18.22 -15.12 7.92
C ALA A 262 17.57 -13.78 7.58
N THR A 263 16.24 -13.73 7.59
CA THR A 263 15.47 -12.53 7.27
C THR A 263 14.74 -12.11 8.53
N ALA A 264 14.83 -10.84 8.92
CA ALA A 264 14.14 -10.35 10.10
C ALA A 264 13.31 -9.10 9.80
N GLY A 265 12.16 -8.99 10.46
CA GLY A 265 11.46 -7.73 10.66
C GLY A 265 11.70 -7.20 12.06
N TYR A 266 11.68 -5.89 12.24
CA TYR A 266 11.71 -5.26 13.56
C TYR A 266 10.60 -4.21 13.70
N ALA A 267 10.13 -4.00 14.93
CA ALA A 267 9.17 -2.94 15.25
C ALA A 267 9.34 -2.47 16.70
N SER A 268 9.43 -1.15 16.91
CA SER A 268 9.50 -0.53 18.23
C SER A 268 8.12 -0.41 18.86
N LEU A 269 7.99 -0.68 20.16
CA LEU A 269 6.72 -0.51 20.86
C LEU A 269 6.28 0.95 20.81
N ALA A 270 5.14 1.22 20.18
CA ALA A 270 4.63 2.57 20.00
C ALA A 270 3.17 2.73 20.45
N SER A 271 2.87 3.91 21.00
CA SER A 271 1.52 4.32 21.37
C SER A 271 0.59 4.28 20.15
N ALA A 272 -0.67 3.88 20.36
CA ALA A 272 -1.68 3.89 19.29
C ALA A 272 -1.93 5.32 18.75
N ASP A 273 -1.71 6.33 19.59
CA ASP A 273 -1.65 7.74 19.21
C ASP A 273 -0.24 8.28 19.52
N PRO A 274 0.58 8.59 18.50
CA PRO A 274 1.94 9.08 18.68
C PRO A 274 1.99 10.50 19.31
N GLU A 275 0.93 11.29 19.21
CA GLU A 275 0.86 12.65 19.77
C GLU A 275 0.46 12.64 21.26
N GLN A 276 -0.35 11.67 21.68
CA GLN A 276 -0.85 11.61 23.06
C GLN A 276 0.10 10.91 24.05
N ARG A 277 1.06 10.09 23.59
CA ARG A 277 2.12 9.43 24.41
C ARG A 277 1.68 8.80 25.75
N LYS A 278 0.44 8.29 25.86
CA LYS A 278 -0.09 7.74 27.14
C LYS A 278 0.19 6.26 27.39
N SER A 279 0.88 5.55 26.50
CA SER A 279 1.17 4.12 26.67
C SER A 279 2.42 3.90 27.51
N VAL A 280 2.28 3.14 28.59
CA VAL A 280 3.37 2.77 29.48
C VAL A 280 4.33 1.80 28.78
N GLY A 281 3.78 0.83 28.03
CA GLY A 281 4.57 -0.13 27.26
C GLY A 281 5.42 0.53 26.15
N ALA A 282 4.92 1.60 25.52
CA ALA A 282 5.70 2.38 24.55
C ALA A 282 6.86 3.15 25.21
N GLY A 283 6.71 3.55 26.48
CA GLY A 283 7.74 4.26 27.24
C GLY A 283 8.95 3.40 27.63
N LEU A 284 8.84 2.07 27.56
CA LEU A 284 9.92 1.15 27.95
C LEU A 284 11.05 1.04 26.92
N GLY A 285 10.87 1.58 25.71
CA GLY A 285 11.90 1.53 24.66
C GLY A 285 12.24 0.11 24.20
N LEU A 286 11.24 -0.77 24.13
CA LEU A 286 11.39 -2.15 23.68
C LEU A 286 11.16 -2.26 22.17
N THR A 287 11.89 -3.19 21.54
CA THR A 287 11.74 -3.54 20.13
C THR A 287 11.50 -5.03 19.99
N VAL A 288 10.54 -5.41 19.15
CA VAL A 288 10.29 -6.80 18.78
C VAL A 288 11.03 -7.11 17.47
N VAL A 289 11.75 -8.22 17.43
CA VAL A 289 12.44 -8.71 16.24
C VAL A 289 11.94 -10.10 15.91
N ALA A 290 11.37 -10.27 14.71
CA ALA A 290 10.88 -11.55 14.20
C ALA A 290 11.80 -12.04 13.09
N MET A 291 12.39 -13.21 13.23
CA MET A 291 13.34 -13.79 12.29
C MET A 291 12.79 -15.07 11.66
N LEU A 292 12.96 -15.19 10.34
CA LEU A 292 12.63 -16.36 9.56
C LEU A 292 13.76 -16.66 8.56
N PRO A 293 14.34 -17.88 8.55
CA PRO A 293 15.29 -18.29 7.53
C PRO A 293 14.56 -18.62 6.21
N VAL A 294 14.81 -17.83 5.16
CA VAL A 294 14.11 -17.93 3.86
C VAL A 294 15.01 -18.57 2.82
N VAL A 295 14.49 -19.54 2.06
CA VAL A 295 15.23 -20.17 0.96
C VAL A 295 15.57 -19.13 -0.10
N GLN A 296 16.83 -19.09 -0.52
CA GLN A 296 17.29 -18.20 -1.58
C GLN A 296 16.64 -18.56 -2.92
N GLU A 297 15.88 -17.63 -3.49
CA GLU A 297 15.40 -17.78 -4.87
C GLU A 297 16.60 -17.54 -5.81
N HIS A 298 17.18 -18.63 -6.30
CA HIS A 298 18.16 -18.53 -7.38
C HIS A 298 17.40 -18.19 -8.66
N ALA A 299 17.70 -17.03 -9.23
CA ALA A 299 17.14 -16.61 -10.51
C ALA A 299 17.50 -17.66 -11.58
N VAL A 300 16.53 -18.50 -11.95
CA VAL A 300 16.67 -19.41 -13.09
C VAL A 300 16.85 -18.56 -14.35
N GLY A 301 18.05 -18.58 -14.91
CA GLY A 301 18.27 -18.40 -16.34
C GLY A 301 19.05 -17.15 -16.77
N GLN A 302 20.33 -17.38 -17.07
CA GLN A 302 21.19 -16.57 -17.95
C GLN A 302 20.53 -16.26 -19.32
N GLU A 303 19.53 -17.04 -19.73
CA GLU A 303 18.69 -16.80 -20.93
C GLU A 303 17.78 -15.56 -20.80
N ARG A 304 17.53 -15.06 -19.58
CA ARG A 304 16.57 -13.97 -19.31
C ARG A 304 17.21 -12.58 -19.25
N GLU A 305 18.53 -12.48 -19.07
CA GLU A 305 19.28 -11.21 -19.06
C GLU A 305 19.22 -10.47 -20.41
N LEU A 306 19.11 -11.22 -21.51
CA LEU A 306 19.05 -10.67 -22.86
C LEU A 306 17.65 -10.12 -23.22
N TYR A 307 16.62 -10.45 -22.44
CA TYR A 307 15.24 -10.13 -22.82
C TYR A 307 14.95 -8.62 -22.85
N GLY A 308 15.34 -7.89 -21.79
CA GLY A 308 15.19 -6.43 -21.74
C GLY A 308 15.97 -5.72 -22.86
N LEU A 309 17.15 -6.24 -23.22
CA LEU A 309 17.97 -5.73 -24.32
C LEU A 309 17.33 -6.00 -25.69
N VAL A 310 16.74 -7.18 -25.90
CA VAL A 310 16.02 -7.51 -27.14
C VAL A 310 14.80 -6.59 -27.30
N VAL A 311 13.98 -6.41 -26.25
CA VAL A 311 12.79 -5.55 -26.30
C VAL A 311 13.17 -4.09 -26.57
N ALA A 312 14.24 -3.59 -25.93
CA ALA A 312 14.78 -2.25 -26.18
C ALA A 312 15.36 -2.12 -27.61
N GLY A 313 16.06 -3.14 -28.11
CA GLY A 313 16.60 -3.18 -29.47
C GLY A 313 15.50 -3.10 -30.53
N VAL A 314 14.39 -3.82 -30.35
CA VAL A 314 13.22 -3.75 -31.24
C VAL A 314 12.62 -2.34 -31.28
N LEU A 315 12.54 -1.64 -30.13
CA LEU A 315 12.08 -0.25 -30.09
C LEU A 315 12.98 0.68 -30.91
N VAL A 316 14.30 0.53 -30.79
CA VAL A 316 15.25 1.34 -31.57
C VAL A 316 15.07 1.11 -33.06
N VAL A 317 14.87 -0.15 -33.49
CA VAL A 317 14.62 -0.48 -34.91
C VAL A 317 13.33 0.20 -35.40
N PHE A 318 12.22 0.09 -34.66
CA PHE A 318 10.98 0.77 -35.03
C PHE A 318 11.10 2.29 -35.02
N GLY A 319 11.86 2.86 -34.09
CA GLY A 319 12.12 4.29 -34.03
C GLY A 319 12.94 4.80 -35.22
N LEU A 320 13.98 4.07 -35.63
CA LEU A 320 14.78 4.40 -36.80
C LEU A 320 13.93 4.32 -38.08
N LEU A 321 13.07 3.31 -38.21
CA LEU A 321 12.13 3.18 -39.32
C LEU A 321 11.11 4.33 -39.34
N ALA A 322 10.57 4.72 -38.18
CA ALA A 322 9.69 5.88 -38.04
C ALA A 322 10.39 7.20 -38.45
N ALA A 323 11.62 7.41 -37.96
CA ALA A 323 12.40 8.60 -38.30
C ALA A 323 12.75 8.65 -39.80
N ALA A 324 13.14 7.52 -40.39
CA ALA A 324 13.41 7.39 -41.83
C ALA A 324 12.15 7.70 -42.67
N LEU A 325 10.98 7.18 -42.24
CA LEU A 325 9.70 7.44 -42.90
C LEU A 325 9.35 8.95 -42.87
N LEU A 326 9.48 9.61 -41.72
CA LEU A 326 9.23 11.05 -41.59
C LEU A 326 10.23 11.89 -42.39
N TRP A 327 11.49 11.49 -42.38
CA TRP A 327 12.54 12.16 -43.15
C TRP A 327 12.27 12.09 -44.65
N MET A 328 11.92 10.90 -45.17
CA MET A 328 11.63 10.70 -46.59
C MET A 328 10.30 11.31 -47.03
N ALA A 329 9.24 11.20 -46.23
CA ALA A 329 7.90 11.61 -46.61
C ALA A 329 7.60 13.09 -46.36
N VAL A 330 8.29 13.72 -45.40
CA VAL A 330 7.96 15.08 -44.96
C VAL A 330 9.14 16.04 -45.10
N GLN A 331 10.30 15.72 -44.50
CA GLN A 331 11.43 16.66 -44.47
C GLN A 331 12.05 16.88 -45.85
N ARG A 332 12.38 15.80 -46.57
CA ARG A 332 13.06 15.89 -47.87
C ARG A 332 12.21 16.64 -48.92
N PRO A 333 10.91 16.35 -49.12
CA PRO A 333 10.07 17.08 -50.07
C PRO A 333 9.91 18.57 -49.73
N LEU A 334 9.83 18.90 -48.44
CA LEU A 334 9.65 20.28 -47.98
C LEU A 334 10.93 21.11 -48.20
N LEU A 335 12.11 20.53 -47.98
CA LEU A 335 13.39 21.15 -48.32
C LEU A 335 13.52 21.40 -49.83
N HIS A 336 13.10 20.45 -50.67
CA HIS A 336 13.08 20.65 -52.12
C HIS A 336 12.15 21.81 -52.52
N LEU A 337 10.93 21.88 -51.98
CA LEU A 337 10.01 22.99 -52.23
C LEU A 337 10.54 24.35 -51.76
N PHE A 338 11.25 24.38 -50.63
CA PHE A 338 11.91 25.60 -50.16
C PHE A 338 12.97 26.09 -51.16
N LEU A 339 13.82 25.19 -51.67
CA LEU A 339 14.83 25.54 -52.66
C LEU A 339 14.20 26.01 -53.98
N GLU A 340 13.16 25.32 -54.44
CA GLU A 340 12.43 25.64 -55.67
C GLU A 340 11.67 26.97 -55.58
N SER A 341 10.95 27.21 -54.49
CA SER A 341 10.25 28.50 -54.27
C SER A 341 11.22 29.68 -54.18
N ARG A 342 12.38 29.49 -53.54
CA ARG A 342 13.43 30.53 -53.47
C ARG A 342 14.06 30.81 -54.82
N ARG A 343 14.21 29.79 -55.68
CA ARG A 343 14.69 29.93 -57.06
C ARG A 343 13.72 30.79 -57.87
N LEU A 344 12.43 30.47 -57.84
CA LEU A 344 11.38 31.23 -58.53
C LEU A 344 11.30 32.68 -58.04
N ALA A 345 11.33 32.90 -56.73
CA ALA A 345 11.28 34.25 -56.17
C ALA A 345 12.47 35.15 -56.58
N ARG A 346 13.62 34.54 -56.95
CA ARG A 346 14.79 35.26 -57.49
C ARG A 346 14.72 35.53 -58.99
N GLY A 347 13.68 35.06 -59.68
CA GLY A 347 13.47 35.27 -61.11
C GLY A 347 14.10 34.22 -62.03
N ASP A 348 14.60 33.10 -61.50
CA ASP A 348 15.09 32.00 -62.34
C ASP A 348 13.95 31.08 -62.78
N LEU A 349 13.55 31.26 -64.05
CA LEU A 349 12.45 30.57 -64.72
C LEU A 349 12.92 29.52 -65.74
N THR A 350 14.24 29.29 -65.85
CA THR A 350 14.87 28.56 -66.97
C THR A 350 14.52 27.07 -67.02
N ARG A 351 14.17 26.46 -65.89
CA ARG A 351 13.84 25.03 -65.78
C ARG A 351 12.51 24.81 -65.05
N PRO A 352 11.79 23.71 -65.32
CA PRO A 352 10.55 23.37 -64.61
C PRO A 352 10.80 23.16 -63.11
N VAL A 353 9.75 23.35 -62.31
CA VAL A 353 9.73 23.04 -60.88
C VAL A 353 9.62 21.54 -60.71
N GLU A 354 10.51 20.95 -59.91
CA GLU A 354 10.42 19.54 -59.55
C GLU A 354 9.21 19.33 -58.62
N ILE A 355 8.19 18.63 -59.12
CA ILE A 355 6.95 18.40 -58.37
C ILE A 355 7.12 17.15 -57.49
N PRO A 356 6.97 17.25 -56.16
CA PRO A 356 6.95 16.08 -55.28
C PRO A 356 5.83 15.11 -55.65
N ARG A 357 6.02 13.81 -55.40
CA ARG A 357 5.12 12.77 -55.90
C ARG A 357 3.74 12.75 -55.26
N TRP A 358 3.60 13.16 -53.98
CA TRP A 358 2.38 12.99 -53.20
C TRP A 358 2.04 14.18 -52.26
N GLY A 359 0.78 14.23 -51.82
CA GLY A 359 0.29 15.04 -50.70
C GLY A 359 0.26 16.56 -50.91
N GLU A 360 0.23 17.29 -49.79
CA GLU A 360 0.22 18.75 -49.75
C GLU A 360 1.45 19.36 -50.42
N THR A 361 2.61 18.68 -50.37
CA THR A 361 3.83 19.12 -51.07
C THR A 361 3.72 19.03 -52.59
N ALA A 362 3.04 18.00 -53.14
CA ALA A 362 2.78 17.92 -54.57
C ALA A 362 1.85 19.04 -55.04
N ARG A 363 0.85 19.39 -54.22
CA ARG A 363 -0.08 20.50 -54.48
C ARG A 363 0.65 21.85 -54.53
N VAL A 364 1.51 22.12 -53.56
CA VAL A 364 2.37 23.32 -53.56
C VAL A 364 3.30 23.34 -54.77
N GLY A 365 3.96 22.22 -55.10
CA GLY A 365 4.86 22.12 -56.26
C GLY A 365 4.15 22.36 -57.59
N ALA A 366 2.95 21.81 -57.77
CA ALA A 366 2.14 22.05 -58.96
C ALA A 366 1.68 23.51 -59.07
N ALA A 367 1.31 24.14 -57.95
CA ALA A 367 0.99 25.57 -57.91
C ALA A 367 2.21 26.44 -58.26
N LEU A 368 3.40 26.10 -57.76
CA LEU A 368 4.65 26.78 -58.12
C LEU A 368 4.98 26.65 -59.62
N GLU A 369 4.75 25.49 -60.24
CA GLU A 369 4.97 25.33 -61.69
C GLU A 369 4.01 26.20 -62.53
N ARG A 370 2.74 26.31 -62.11
CA ARG A 370 1.79 27.24 -62.76
C ARG A 370 2.23 28.69 -62.61
N LEU A 371 2.70 29.08 -61.42
CA LEU A 371 3.23 30.41 -61.18
C LEU A 371 4.49 30.69 -62.03
N ARG A 372 5.35 29.68 -62.26
CA ARG A 372 6.49 29.77 -63.18
C ARG A 372 6.02 30.08 -64.60
N ALA A 373 5.06 29.31 -65.12
CA ALA A 373 4.53 29.49 -66.47
C ALA A 373 3.93 30.89 -66.67
N GLN A 374 3.15 31.37 -65.69
CA GLN A 374 2.59 32.73 -65.67
C GLN A 374 3.66 33.82 -65.61
N LEU A 375 4.75 33.61 -64.87
CA LEU A 375 5.89 34.53 -64.81
C LEU A 375 6.74 34.50 -66.10
N SER A 376 6.83 33.38 -66.81
CA SER A 376 7.49 33.31 -68.12
C SER A 376 6.65 33.97 -69.23
N GLY A 377 5.34 34.06 -69.05
CA GLY A 377 4.42 34.58 -70.08
C GLY A 377 4.18 33.58 -71.23
N ASP A 378 4.49 32.32 -70.98
CA ASP A 378 4.35 31.22 -71.94
C ASP A 378 2.93 30.65 -71.83
N ALA A 379 2.05 31.11 -72.73
CA ALA A 379 0.62 30.74 -72.74
C ALA A 379 0.40 29.26 -73.10
N GLU A 380 1.37 28.62 -73.74
CA GLU A 380 1.32 27.20 -74.10
C GLU A 380 1.73 26.35 -72.90
N ALA A 381 2.80 26.75 -72.19
CA ALA A 381 3.20 26.12 -70.93
C ALA A 381 2.16 26.30 -69.80
N ASP A 382 1.45 27.44 -69.74
CA ASP A 382 0.37 27.68 -68.75
C ASP A 382 -0.85 26.77 -69.01
N ARG A 383 -1.19 26.53 -70.29
CA ARG A 383 -2.25 25.59 -70.69
C ARG A 383 -1.86 24.13 -70.44
N GLU A 384 -0.62 23.74 -70.68
CA GLU A 384 -0.12 22.40 -70.35
C GLU A 384 -0.05 22.15 -68.83
N ALA A 385 0.37 23.15 -68.06
CA ALA A 385 0.38 23.12 -66.60
C ALA A 385 -1.03 23.12 -65.98
N GLY A 386 -2.01 23.74 -66.65
CA GLY A 386 -3.44 23.68 -66.30
C GLY A 386 -4.13 22.38 -66.73
N GLY A 387 -3.70 21.78 -67.86
CA GLY A 387 -4.28 20.59 -68.47
C GLY A 387 -3.92 19.27 -67.77
N ARG A 388 -2.78 19.22 -67.05
CA ARG A 388 -2.50 18.17 -66.07
C ARG A 388 -3.38 18.36 -64.82
N LYS A 389 -4.70 18.19 -64.95
CA LYS A 389 -5.60 17.97 -63.79
C LYS A 389 -5.17 16.66 -63.11
N GLY A 390 -4.28 16.79 -62.13
CA GLY A 390 -3.67 15.73 -61.36
C GLY A 390 -4.70 14.86 -60.66
N ARG A 391 -5.15 13.80 -61.35
CA ARG A 391 -6.07 12.79 -60.82
C ARG A 391 -5.37 11.76 -59.91
N ARG A 392 -4.19 12.08 -59.37
CA ARG A 392 -3.40 11.17 -58.53
C ARG A 392 -2.90 11.88 -57.27
N GLY A 393 -3.41 11.41 -56.13
CA GLY A 393 -2.88 11.72 -54.80
C GLY A 393 -3.93 12.00 -53.71
N ARG A 394 -4.89 11.08 -53.46
CA ARG A 394 -5.87 11.21 -52.36
C ARG A 394 -5.26 11.07 -50.96
N PHE A 395 -3.98 10.72 -50.86
CA PHE A 395 -3.30 10.47 -49.59
C PHE A 395 -2.41 11.67 -49.23
N GLY A 396 -2.85 12.47 -48.25
CA GLY A 396 -2.09 13.58 -47.69
C GLY A 396 -1.11 13.14 -46.59
N LEU A 397 -0.42 14.10 -45.99
CA LEU A 397 0.56 13.93 -44.89
C LEU A 397 0.03 13.22 -43.64
N ARG A 398 -1.28 12.99 -43.55
CA ARG A 398 -1.90 12.16 -42.52
C ARG A 398 -1.52 10.68 -42.63
N VAL A 399 -1.29 10.17 -43.84
CA VAL A 399 -0.93 8.75 -44.07
C VAL A 399 0.45 8.39 -43.49
N PRO A 400 1.54 9.12 -43.79
CA PRO A 400 2.83 8.81 -43.17
C PRO A 400 2.79 9.01 -41.65
N LEU A 401 2.03 9.99 -41.14
CA LEU A 401 1.84 10.17 -39.70
C LEU A 401 1.11 8.99 -39.06
N ALA A 402 0.04 8.49 -39.70
CA ALA A 402 -0.70 7.32 -39.25
C ALA A 402 0.14 6.05 -39.31
N LEU A 403 0.93 5.86 -40.38
CA LEU A 403 1.85 4.72 -40.51
C LEU A 403 2.94 4.76 -39.44
N THR A 404 3.46 5.95 -39.13
CA THR A 404 4.41 6.15 -38.01
C THR A 404 3.75 5.79 -36.67
N ALA A 405 2.51 6.22 -36.44
CA ALA A 405 1.76 5.86 -35.24
C ALA A 405 1.57 4.34 -35.12
N VAL A 406 1.15 3.68 -36.21
CA VAL A 406 0.96 2.22 -36.25
C VAL A 406 2.26 1.49 -35.94
N LEU A 407 3.38 1.93 -36.51
CA LEU A 407 4.69 1.31 -36.29
C LEU A 407 5.12 1.39 -34.82
N LEU A 408 4.93 2.54 -34.17
CA LEU A 408 5.28 2.71 -32.75
C LEU A 408 4.27 2.00 -31.82
N LEU A 409 2.99 1.97 -32.18
CA LEU A 409 1.96 1.20 -31.46
C LEU A 409 2.21 -0.31 -31.53
N LEU A 410 2.81 -0.81 -32.62
CA LEU A 410 3.20 -2.22 -32.77
C LEU A 410 4.20 -2.67 -31.69
N TRP A 411 4.92 -1.73 -31.09
CA TRP A 411 5.75 -2.00 -29.91
C TRP A 411 5.00 -1.72 -28.60
N CYS A 412 4.34 -0.56 -28.47
CA CYS A 412 3.72 -0.15 -27.21
C CYS A 412 2.60 -1.09 -26.76
N VAL A 413 1.77 -1.56 -27.69
CA VAL A 413 0.60 -2.39 -27.36
C VAL A 413 1.02 -3.79 -26.90
N PRO A 414 1.87 -4.54 -27.61
CA PRO A 414 2.33 -5.84 -27.12
C PRO A 414 3.12 -5.74 -25.81
N VAL A 415 4.04 -4.77 -25.68
CA VAL A 415 4.81 -4.58 -24.45
C VAL A 415 3.88 -4.23 -23.27
N GLY A 416 2.93 -3.32 -23.50
CA GLY A 416 2.04 -2.81 -22.47
C GLY A 416 0.84 -3.69 -22.14
N LEU A 417 0.49 -4.70 -22.95
CA LEU A 417 -0.70 -5.56 -22.73
C LEU A 417 -0.45 -7.08 -22.79
N LEU A 418 0.62 -7.54 -23.45
CA LEU A 418 0.87 -8.97 -23.68
C LEU A 418 2.11 -9.49 -22.96
N LEU A 419 3.15 -8.67 -22.82
CA LEU A 419 4.39 -9.08 -22.16
C LEU A 419 4.25 -9.11 -20.63
N ASN A 420 4.84 -10.15 -20.03
CA ASN A 420 4.89 -10.40 -18.58
C ASN A 420 3.51 -10.39 -17.90
N ARG A 421 2.44 -10.74 -18.63
CA ARG A 421 1.11 -10.87 -18.01
C ARG A 421 1.13 -11.99 -16.99
N THR A 422 0.75 -11.66 -15.77
CA THR A 422 0.53 -12.64 -14.73
C THR A 422 -0.81 -13.35 -14.96
N ASP A 423 -0.80 -14.66 -14.74
CA ASP A 423 -1.97 -15.52 -14.81
C ASP A 423 -2.07 -16.35 -13.53
N ALA A 424 -3.06 -17.25 -13.45
CA ALA A 424 -3.21 -18.15 -12.33
C ALA A 424 -2.02 -19.12 -12.12
N SER A 425 -0.99 -19.10 -12.97
CA SER A 425 0.26 -19.87 -12.80
C SER A 425 1.34 -19.15 -11.97
N VAL A 426 1.10 -17.91 -11.51
CA VAL A 426 2.08 -17.16 -10.70
C VAL A 426 2.50 -17.97 -9.47
N SER A 427 3.82 -18.15 -9.31
CA SER A 427 4.40 -18.72 -8.10
C SER A 427 4.32 -17.67 -6.99
N VAL A 428 3.65 -18.03 -5.90
CA VAL A 428 3.64 -17.25 -4.67
C VAL A 428 4.54 -18.01 -3.69
N PRO A 429 5.51 -17.35 -3.05
CA PRO A 429 6.35 -18.00 -2.05
C PRO A 429 5.48 -18.66 -0.97
N SER A 430 5.77 -19.92 -0.64
CA SER A 430 5.02 -20.65 0.39
C SER A 430 5.07 -19.94 1.75
N THR A 431 6.15 -19.20 2.01
CA THR A 431 6.29 -18.32 3.17
C THR A 431 5.17 -17.29 3.28
N MET A 432 4.62 -16.78 2.16
CA MET A 432 3.50 -15.84 2.20
C MET A 432 2.19 -16.51 2.63
N VAL A 433 1.98 -17.77 2.25
CA VAL A 433 0.79 -18.53 2.66
C VAL A 433 0.86 -18.86 4.15
N ASN A 434 2.04 -19.29 4.61
CA ASN A 434 2.29 -19.55 6.03
C ASN A 434 2.15 -18.26 6.86
N ASP A 435 2.71 -17.14 6.39
CA ASP A 435 2.60 -15.87 7.09
C ASP A 435 1.16 -15.35 7.16
N GLN A 436 0.39 -15.48 6.07
CA GLN A 436 -1.04 -15.18 6.09
C GLN A 436 -1.75 -16.02 7.15
N ARG A 437 -1.45 -17.33 7.24
CA ARG A 437 -2.01 -18.23 8.24
C ARG A 437 -1.65 -17.79 9.67
N ASP A 438 -0.36 -17.67 9.98
CA ASP A 438 0.13 -17.37 11.33
C ASP A 438 -0.42 -16.01 11.83
N ARG A 439 -0.47 -15.01 10.94
CA ARG A 439 -1.02 -13.69 11.28
C ARG A 439 -2.55 -13.69 11.40
N THR A 440 -3.25 -14.58 10.69
CA THR A 440 -4.70 -14.76 10.88
C THR A 440 -5.00 -15.43 12.22
N ASP A 441 -4.21 -16.43 12.61
CA ASP A 441 -4.27 -17.04 13.93
C ASP A 441 -4.05 -16.00 15.04
N LEU A 442 -3.08 -15.10 14.86
CA LEU A 442 -2.81 -13.99 15.78
C LEU A 442 -4.01 -13.02 15.90
N VAL A 443 -4.64 -12.67 14.77
CA VAL A 443 -5.84 -11.81 14.80
C VAL A 443 -7.01 -12.53 15.48
N ALA A 444 -7.23 -13.82 15.20
CA ALA A 444 -8.27 -14.62 15.86
C ALA A 444 -8.10 -14.67 17.36
N ASP A 445 -6.89 -14.97 17.81
CA ASP A 445 -6.56 -15.03 19.24
C ASP A 445 -6.72 -13.65 19.90
N ARG A 446 -6.34 -12.56 19.23
CA ARG A 446 -6.55 -11.20 19.74
C ARG A 446 -8.03 -10.85 19.90
N VAL A 447 -8.86 -11.14 18.90
CA VAL A 447 -10.31 -10.87 18.97
C VAL A 447 -10.93 -11.70 20.10
N ARG A 448 -10.59 -12.99 20.19
CA ARG A 448 -11.03 -13.88 21.26
C ARG A 448 -10.64 -13.35 22.64
N ARG A 449 -9.38 -12.93 22.84
CA ARG A 449 -8.91 -12.35 24.11
C ARG A 449 -9.66 -11.06 24.45
N ALA A 450 -9.88 -10.17 23.48
CA ALA A 450 -10.61 -8.92 23.70
C ALA A 450 -12.09 -9.16 24.09
N LEU A 451 -12.71 -10.23 23.58
CA LEU A 451 -14.05 -10.66 23.96
C LEU A 451 -14.08 -11.28 25.37
N ASN A 452 -13.12 -12.15 25.69
CA ASN A 452 -12.97 -12.69 27.05
C ASN A 452 -12.73 -11.58 28.08
N GLU A 453 -11.91 -10.60 27.72
CA GLU A 453 -11.67 -9.40 28.54
C GLU A 453 -12.94 -8.59 28.72
N ALA A 454 -13.72 -8.38 27.65
CA ALA A 454 -15.02 -7.73 27.75
C ALA A 454 -15.98 -8.49 28.68
N GLN A 455 -15.92 -9.82 28.75
CA GLN A 455 -16.74 -10.56 29.71
C GLN A 455 -16.20 -10.43 31.15
N ALA A 456 -14.87 -10.47 31.33
CA ALA A 456 -14.23 -10.30 32.63
C ALA A 456 -14.48 -8.90 33.23
N ASP A 457 -14.47 -7.86 32.40
CA ASP A 457 -14.82 -6.48 32.79
C ASP A 457 -16.25 -6.43 33.37
N LEU A 458 -17.21 -7.11 32.72
CA LEU A 458 -18.59 -7.22 33.24
C LEU A 458 -18.61 -7.97 34.58
N VAL A 459 -17.94 -9.12 34.70
CA VAL A 459 -17.85 -9.87 35.97
C VAL A 459 -17.23 -9.06 37.10
N SER A 460 -16.26 -8.18 36.79
CA SER A 460 -15.70 -7.28 37.80
C SER A 460 -16.70 -6.20 38.23
N THR A 461 -17.45 -5.68 37.26
CA THR A 461 -18.48 -4.64 37.49
C THR A 461 -19.65 -5.20 38.30
N THR A 462 -20.04 -6.46 38.10
CA THR A 462 -21.15 -7.05 38.86
C THR A 462 -20.91 -7.11 40.36
N ARG A 463 -19.66 -7.11 40.82
CA ARG A 463 -19.31 -7.06 42.26
C ARG A 463 -19.56 -5.70 42.91
N LEU A 464 -19.72 -4.65 42.10
CA LEU A 464 -19.99 -3.29 42.54
C LEU A 464 -21.48 -2.93 42.43
N ILE A 465 -22.30 -3.83 41.89
CA ILE A 465 -23.75 -3.63 41.73
C ILE A 465 -24.43 -3.86 43.07
N ASP A 466 -25.29 -2.91 43.45
CA ASP A 466 -26.21 -3.06 44.57
C ASP A 466 -27.62 -3.35 44.02
N ALA A 467 -28.07 -4.58 44.21
CA ALA A 467 -29.37 -5.04 43.70
C ALA A 467 -30.55 -4.28 44.33
N ASP A 468 -30.37 -3.69 45.50
CA ASP A 468 -31.42 -2.98 46.23
C ASP A 468 -31.42 -1.46 45.93
N ASP A 469 -30.40 -0.94 45.22
CA ASP A 469 -30.27 0.48 44.85
C ASP A 469 -30.01 0.66 43.33
N PRO A 470 -31.08 0.83 42.53
CA PRO A 470 -30.98 1.06 41.09
C PRO A 470 -30.26 2.36 40.70
N ASP A 471 -30.34 3.41 41.53
CA ASP A 471 -29.71 4.70 41.24
C ASP A 471 -28.19 4.62 41.47
N ALA A 472 -27.76 3.98 42.57
CA ALA A 472 -26.35 3.69 42.81
C ALA A 472 -25.76 2.77 41.73
N THR A 473 -26.50 1.73 41.34
CA THR A 473 -26.12 0.83 40.24
C THR A 473 -25.95 1.59 38.93
N THR A 474 -26.86 2.50 38.60
CA THR A 474 -26.72 3.35 37.39
C THR A 474 -25.44 4.17 37.41
N GLY A 475 -25.06 4.73 38.56
CA GLY A 475 -23.79 5.45 38.73
C GLY A 475 -22.55 4.57 38.48
N VAL A 476 -22.57 3.32 38.94
CA VAL A 476 -21.51 2.33 38.69
C VAL A 476 -21.41 2.00 37.19
N LEU A 477 -22.55 1.78 36.52
CA LEU A 477 -22.58 1.50 35.08
C LEU A 477 -22.07 2.68 34.25
N ASP A 478 -22.37 3.93 34.64
CA ASP A 478 -21.89 5.14 33.97
C ASP A 478 -20.37 5.32 34.09
N ASP A 479 -19.81 5.00 35.26
CA ASP A 479 -18.35 4.99 35.46
C ASP A 479 -17.67 3.87 34.67
N ALA A 480 -18.25 2.67 34.67
CA ALA A 480 -17.77 1.55 33.86
C ALA A 480 -17.81 1.89 32.36
N LEU A 481 -18.90 2.47 31.85
CA LEU A 481 -19.01 2.85 30.43
C LEU A 481 -17.97 3.91 30.03
N ARG A 482 -17.68 4.88 30.91
CA ARG A 482 -16.64 5.89 30.69
C ARG A 482 -15.23 5.30 30.67
N LYS A 483 -14.96 4.31 31.53
CA LYS A 483 -13.68 3.61 31.60
C LYS A 483 -13.48 2.61 30.46
N HIS A 484 -14.55 2.01 29.97
CA HIS A 484 -14.53 0.94 28.97
C HIS A 484 -15.25 1.35 27.68
N THR A 485 -14.54 2.06 26.80
CA THR A 485 -15.08 2.57 25.52
C THR A 485 -15.49 1.48 24.52
N ARG A 486 -15.27 0.20 24.84
CA ARG A 486 -15.68 -0.95 24.02
C ARG A 486 -17.19 -1.18 24.04
N TYR A 487 -17.90 -0.68 25.05
CA TYR A 487 -19.37 -0.83 25.15
C TYR A 487 -20.12 0.38 24.56
N GLY A 488 -21.27 0.08 23.96
CA GLY A 488 -22.28 1.06 23.53
C GLY A 488 -23.28 1.35 24.64
N SER A 489 -23.67 0.31 25.36
CA SER A 489 -24.60 0.32 26.47
C SER A 489 -24.21 -0.74 27.49
N LEU A 490 -24.54 -0.47 28.76
CA LEU A 490 -24.47 -1.41 29.88
C LEU A 490 -25.81 -1.38 30.60
N TYR A 491 -26.40 -2.53 30.89
CA TYR A 491 -27.69 -2.60 31.55
C TYR A 491 -27.85 -3.88 32.37
N VAL A 492 -28.61 -3.78 33.45
CA VAL A 492 -28.94 -4.90 34.33
C VAL A 492 -30.36 -5.33 34.05
N LEU A 493 -30.55 -6.63 33.89
CA LEU A 493 -31.84 -7.27 33.67
C LEU A 493 -32.23 -8.05 34.90
N ASP A 494 -33.51 -7.97 35.27
CA ASP A 494 -34.08 -8.86 36.27
C ASP A 494 -34.46 -10.24 35.70
N LYS A 495 -35.05 -11.08 36.54
CA LYS A 495 -35.49 -12.43 36.18
C LYS A 495 -36.59 -12.44 35.11
N GLY A 496 -37.34 -11.35 34.97
CA GLY A 496 -38.36 -11.16 33.95
C GLY A 496 -37.79 -10.71 32.60
N GLY A 497 -36.52 -10.32 32.55
CA GLY A 497 -35.89 -9.69 31.39
C GLY A 497 -36.13 -8.18 31.31
N ASP A 498 -36.64 -7.56 32.38
CA ASP A 498 -36.86 -6.12 32.43
C ASP A 498 -35.58 -5.39 32.84
N VAL A 499 -35.32 -4.25 32.20
CA VAL A 499 -34.14 -3.41 32.49
C VAL A 499 -34.36 -2.66 33.80
N VAL A 500 -33.58 -2.99 34.83
CA VAL A 500 -33.66 -2.35 36.16
C VAL A 500 -32.70 -1.17 36.32
N ALA A 501 -31.56 -1.18 35.61
CA ALA A 501 -30.58 -0.09 35.59
C ALA A 501 -29.86 -0.06 34.23
N ARG A 502 -29.44 1.13 33.77
CA ARG A 502 -28.82 1.30 32.45
C ARG A 502 -27.87 2.50 32.40
N ALA A 503 -26.77 2.35 31.65
CA ALA A 503 -25.91 3.42 31.17
C ALA A 503 -25.70 3.33 29.65
N GLY A 504 -25.58 4.49 28.99
CA GLY A 504 -25.27 4.58 27.56
C GLY A 504 -26.47 4.57 26.62
N GLU A 505 -26.29 3.97 25.44
CA GLU A 505 -27.31 3.88 24.39
C GLU A 505 -28.49 2.97 24.83
N GLU A 506 -29.64 3.05 24.15
CA GLU A 506 -30.75 2.13 24.42
C GLU A 506 -30.38 0.70 23.98
N PRO A 507 -30.75 -0.34 24.75
CA PRO A 507 -30.52 -1.72 24.35
C PRO A 507 -31.08 -1.98 22.95
N SER A 508 -30.22 -2.44 22.05
CA SER A 508 -30.57 -2.63 20.64
C SER A 508 -31.23 -3.98 20.38
N ALA A 509 -31.11 -4.93 21.32
CA ALA A 509 -31.73 -6.24 21.23
C ALA A 509 -32.02 -6.85 22.62
N ASP A 510 -33.08 -7.65 22.69
CA ASP A 510 -33.48 -8.35 23.92
C ASP A 510 -32.49 -9.46 24.29
N TRP A 511 -32.25 -9.62 25.59
CA TRP A 511 -31.43 -10.69 26.14
C TRP A 511 -32.36 -11.75 26.76
N SER A 512 -32.55 -12.90 26.08
CA SER A 512 -33.33 -14.04 26.62
C SER A 512 -32.42 -15.12 27.20
N GLU A 513 -32.78 -15.66 28.37
CA GLU A 513 -32.11 -16.82 28.99
C GLU A 513 -32.67 -18.19 28.52
N ASP A 514 -33.76 -18.19 27.74
CA ASP A 514 -34.49 -19.41 27.32
C ASP A 514 -33.89 -20.14 26.10
N GLU A 515 -32.85 -19.58 25.47
CA GLU A 515 -32.11 -20.27 24.41
C GLU A 515 -31.25 -21.39 25.01
N LYS A 516 -31.51 -22.63 24.56
CA LYS A 516 -30.94 -23.89 25.08
C LYS A 516 -29.40 -24.01 25.11
N ASP A 517 -28.68 -23.00 24.63
CA ASP A 517 -27.23 -22.85 24.68
C ASP A 517 -26.89 -21.39 25.06
N ALA A 518 -27.08 -21.01 26.33
CA ALA A 518 -26.89 -19.65 26.83
C ALA A 518 -25.39 -19.26 26.88
N SER A 519 -24.79 -19.08 25.71
CA SER A 519 -23.44 -18.53 25.57
C SER A 519 -23.39 -17.14 26.20
N LEU A 520 -22.38 -16.91 27.04
CA LEU A 520 -22.14 -15.61 27.68
C LEU A 520 -21.76 -14.52 26.68
N ILE A 521 -21.45 -14.89 25.42
CA ILE A 521 -21.27 -13.97 24.30
C ILE A 521 -22.20 -14.39 23.16
N ARG A 522 -22.97 -13.45 22.63
CA ARG A 522 -23.91 -13.71 21.53
C ARG A 522 -23.99 -12.59 20.51
N VAL A 523 -24.53 -12.92 19.33
CA VAL A 523 -24.87 -11.96 18.29
C VAL A 523 -26.38 -11.89 18.16
N ALA A 524 -26.92 -10.68 18.24
CA ALA A 524 -28.31 -10.37 17.98
C ALA A 524 -28.44 -9.44 16.76
N GLY A 525 -29.69 -9.14 16.38
CA GLY A 525 -29.99 -8.23 15.27
C GLY A 525 -29.90 -8.87 13.89
N GLU A 526 -30.07 -10.19 13.78
CA GLU A 526 -30.20 -10.86 12.47
C GLU A 526 -31.29 -10.18 11.62
N GLY A 527 -30.94 -9.73 10.41
CA GLY A 527 -31.84 -8.97 9.51
C GLY A 527 -31.80 -7.44 9.69
N GLY A 528 -31.06 -6.92 10.68
CA GLY A 528 -30.81 -5.50 10.88
C GLY A 528 -29.64 -4.94 10.06
N LYS A 529 -29.43 -3.61 10.13
CA LYS A 529 -28.32 -2.92 9.41
C LYS A 529 -26.96 -3.03 10.12
N LYS A 530 -26.94 -3.42 11.40
CA LYS A 530 -25.74 -3.54 12.22
C LYS A 530 -25.84 -4.81 13.08
N PRO A 531 -24.77 -5.61 13.20
CA PRO A 531 -24.74 -6.72 14.14
C PRO A 531 -24.60 -6.16 15.56
N VAL A 532 -25.38 -6.71 16.50
CA VAL A 532 -25.32 -6.34 17.92
C VAL A 532 -24.63 -7.48 18.66
N ILE A 533 -23.52 -7.19 19.32
CA ILE A 533 -22.73 -8.21 20.03
C ILE A 533 -22.92 -7.98 21.51
N GLN A 534 -23.45 -8.97 22.23
CA GLN A 534 -23.77 -8.86 23.65
C GLN A 534 -22.89 -9.80 24.45
N ALA A 535 -22.41 -9.33 25.60
CA ALA A 535 -21.77 -10.14 26.62
C ALA A 535 -22.57 -10.06 27.92
N GLY A 536 -22.68 -11.18 28.64
CA GLY A 536 -23.45 -11.30 29.88
C GLY A 536 -22.62 -11.76 31.07
N ALA A 537 -23.00 -11.30 32.26
CA ALA A 537 -22.46 -11.75 33.53
C ALA A 537 -23.57 -11.77 34.61
N ALA A 538 -23.72 -12.89 35.31
CA ALA A 538 -24.63 -12.98 36.45
C ALA A 538 -24.14 -12.12 37.62
N VAL A 539 -25.07 -11.44 38.30
CA VAL A 539 -24.77 -10.64 39.49
C VAL A 539 -24.59 -11.57 40.70
N PRO A 540 -23.44 -11.51 41.41
CA PRO A 540 -23.23 -12.29 42.63
C PRO A 540 -24.31 -12.01 43.68
N ASP A 541 -24.68 -13.03 44.46
CA ASP A 541 -25.62 -12.93 45.59
C ASP A 541 -27.06 -12.46 45.26
N ALA A 542 -27.35 -12.19 43.98
CA ALA A 542 -28.64 -11.71 43.49
C ALA A 542 -29.20 -12.64 42.40
N LYS A 543 -30.08 -13.57 42.78
CA LYS A 543 -30.61 -14.60 41.86
C LYS A 543 -31.47 -14.00 40.75
N GLY A 544 -31.07 -14.23 39.50
CA GLY A 544 -31.81 -13.82 38.30
C GLY A 544 -31.52 -12.39 37.85
N LEU A 545 -30.52 -11.72 38.42
CA LEU A 545 -30.01 -10.46 37.90
C LEU A 545 -28.81 -10.72 36.98
N THR A 546 -28.87 -10.19 35.77
CA THR A 546 -27.83 -10.36 34.74
C THR A 546 -27.39 -9.00 34.22
N LEU A 547 -26.11 -8.68 34.35
CA LEU A 547 -25.49 -7.53 33.70
C LEU A 547 -25.18 -7.89 32.25
N VAL A 548 -25.61 -7.04 31.33
CA VAL A 548 -25.38 -7.17 29.89
C VAL A 548 -24.64 -5.94 29.38
N GLY A 549 -23.64 -6.17 28.54
CA GLY A 549 -22.96 -5.12 27.79
C GLY A 549 -23.04 -5.35 26.30
N GLU A 550 -23.50 -4.34 25.55
CA GLU A 550 -23.45 -4.34 24.09
C GLU A 550 -22.08 -3.83 23.62
N ILE A 551 -21.30 -4.70 23.01
CA ILE A 551 -19.98 -4.41 22.47
C ILE A 551 -20.13 -3.69 21.13
N ARG A 552 -19.46 -2.55 20.97
CA ARG A 552 -19.44 -1.77 19.72
C ARG A 552 -18.78 -2.60 18.62
N VAL A 553 -19.44 -2.73 17.46
CA VAL A 553 -18.83 -3.42 16.31
C VAL A 553 -17.57 -2.71 15.82
N GLU A 554 -17.52 -1.39 15.96
CA GLU A 554 -16.36 -0.56 15.64
C GLU A 554 -15.13 -0.93 16.47
N PHE A 555 -15.33 -1.35 17.72
CA PHE A 555 -14.26 -1.87 18.55
C PHE A 555 -13.68 -3.15 17.94
N LEU A 556 -14.51 -4.11 17.54
CA LEU A 556 -14.02 -5.32 16.86
C LEU A 556 -13.36 -5.01 15.52
N ASN A 557 -13.95 -4.13 14.70
CA ASN A 557 -13.37 -3.73 13.42
C ASN A 557 -11.96 -3.15 13.58
N SER A 558 -11.73 -2.37 14.65
CA SER A 558 -10.41 -1.81 14.97
C SER A 558 -9.35 -2.88 15.29
N LEU A 559 -9.77 -4.05 15.79
CA LEU A 559 -8.87 -5.17 16.08
C LEU A 559 -8.44 -5.91 14.81
N LEU A 560 -9.25 -5.88 13.75
CA LEU A 560 -9.07 -6.64 12.51
C LEU A 560 -8.18 -5.95 11.48
N ALA A 561 -8.11 -4.61 11.49
CA ALA A 561 -7.35 -3.86 10.50
C ALA A 561 -5.84 -4.10 10.67
N ARG A 562 -5.22 -4.78 9.71
CA ARG A 562 -3.78 -5.09 9.69
C ARG A 562 -3.15 -4.88 8.31
N PRO A 563 -2.04 -4.13 8.23
CA PRO A 563 -1.29 -3.98 6.98
C PRO A 563 -0.88 -5.33 6.40
N GLY A 564 -1.04 -5.51 5.10
CA GLY A 564 -0.59 -6.72 4.40
C GLY A 564 -1.32 -8.04 4.73
N LEU A 565 -2.49 -8.00 5.37
CA LEU A 565 -3.41 -9.16 5.45
C LEU A 565 -4.56 -9.09 4.43
N GLY A 566 -4.68 -7.96 3.71
CA GLY A 566 -5.78 -7.71 2.78
C GLY A 566 -7.10 -7.47 3.50
N GLU A 567 -8.12 -8.24 3.15
CA GLU A 567 -9.43 -8.19 3.81
C GLU A 567 -9.47 -9.22 4.95
N VAL A 568 -9.84 -8.75 6.14
CA VAL A 568 -10.02 -9.58 7.33
C VAL A 568 -11.47 -9.46 7.82
N ARG A 569 -12.12 -10.58 8.11
CA ARG A 569 -13.49 -10.66 8.62
C ARG A 569 -13.60 -11.65 9.78
N VAL A 570 -14.54 -11.38 10.69
CA VAL A 570 -15.03 -12.36 11.68
C VAL A 570 -16.35 -12.89 11.16
N VAL A 571 -16.49 -14.22 11.13
CA VAL A 571 -17.71 -14.89 10.69
C VAL A 571 -18.27 -15.81 11.76
N ASP A 572 -19.59 -15.98 11.74
CA ASP A 572 -20.28 -16.97 12.57
C ASP A 572 -20.05 -18.42 12.08
N ALA A 573 -20.60 -19.40 12.79
CA ALA A 573 -20.52 -20.82 12.43
C ALA A 573 -21.15 -21.16 11.06
N LYS A 574 -21.97 -20.26 10.48
CA LYS A 574 -22.57 -20.38 9.15
C LYS A 574 -21.78 -19.60 8.08
N ALA A 575 -20.59 -19.10 8.42
CA ALA A 575 -19.75 -18.25 7.58
C ALA A 575 -20.40 -16.92 7.16
N ARG A 576 -21.28 -16.36 8.00
CA ARG A 576 -21.88 -15.03 7.82
C ARG A 576 -21.06 -13.97 8.55
N THR A 577 -20.84 -12.82 7.91
CA THR A 577 -19.97 -11.75 8.41
C THR A 577 -20.56 -11.05 9.64
N ILE A 578 -19.80 -10.99 10.74
CA ILE A 578 -20.15 -10.27 11.99
C ILE A 578 -19.35 -8.96 12.09
N ALA A 579 -18.07 -8.99 11.76
CA ALA A 579 -17.18 -7.84 11.83
C ALA A 579 -16.17 -7.86 10.67
N GLY A 580 -15.61 -6.70 10.33
CA GLY A 580 -14.71 -6.56 9.18
C GLY A 580 -13.70 -5.43 9.36
N SER A 581 -12.49 -5.64 8.83
CA SER A 581 -11.43 -4.63 8.74
C SER A 581 -11.77 -3.49 7.76
N ASN A 582 -12.62 -3.77 6.77
CA ASN A 582 -13.14 -2.83 5.78
C ASN A 582 -14.68 -2.88 5.77
N GLY A 583 -15.33 -2.00 5.00
CA GLY A 583 -16.79 -1.96 4.90
C GLY A 583 -17.39 -3.34 4.55
N PHE A 584 -18.41 -3.75 5.31
CA PHE A 584 -19.11 -5.02 5.15
C PHE A 584 -20.62 -4.82 5.39
N LEU A 585 -21.41 -5.78 4.91
CA LEU A 585 -22.83 -5.88 5.26
C LEU A 585 -23.02 -6.90 6.38
N ALA A 586 -23.79 -6.54 7.41
CA ALA A 586 -24.07 -7.42 8.53
C ALA A 586 -24.69 -8.74 8.05
N PHE A 587 -24.15 -9.87 8.52
CA PHE A 587 -24.58 -11.22 8.22
C PHE A 587 -24.49 -11.63 6.74
N GLU A 588 -23.74 -10.89 5.91
CA GLU A 588 -23.51 -11.29 4.52
C GLU A 588 -22.62 -12.54 4.43
N SER A 589 -22.95 -13.43 3.51
CA SER A 589 -22.09 -14.55 3.15
C SER A 589 -20.76 -14.07 2.60
N LEU A 590 -19.71 -14.86 2.78
CA LEU A 590 -18.41 -14.59 2.17
C LEU A 590 -18.53 -14.50 0.63
N PRO A 591 -17.73 -13.63 -0.01
CA PRO A 591 -17.88 -13.32 -1.44
C PRO A 591 -17.56 -14.50 -2.37
N ARG A 592 -16.93 -15.57 -1.86
CA ARG A 592 -16.56 -16.77 -2.61
C ARG A 592 -16.84 -18.02 -1.80
N GLU A 593 -17.31 -19.06 -2.48
CA GLU A 593 -17.58 -20.37 -1.87
C GLU A 593 -16.31 -21.02 -1.30
N SER A 594 -15.17 -20.86 -1.98
CA SER A 594 -13.86 -21.36 -1.53
C SER A 594 -13.42 -20.79 -0.18
N LEU A 595 -13.88 -19.58 0.19
CA LEU A 595 -13.65 -18.99 1.51
C LEU A 595 -14.56 -19.61 2.58
N THR A 596 -15.81 -19.88 2.23
CA THR A 596 -16.76 -20.60 3.10
C THR A 596 -16.28 -22.02 3.39
N ASP A 597 -15.76 -22.72 2.37
CA ASP A 597 -15.18 -24.05 2.52
C ASP A 597 -13.92 -24.03 3.40
N LEU A 598 -13.08 -22.99 3.28
CA LEU A 598 -11.92 -22.80 4.14
C LEU A 598 -12.30 -22.61 5.62
N VAL A 599 -13.35 -21.82 5.90
CA VAL A 599 -13.90 -21.68 7.27
C VAL A 599 -14.41 -23.02 7.79
N ARG A 600 -15.15 -23.76 6.97
CA ARG A 600 -15.67 -25.09 7.34
C ARG A 600 -14.53 -26.07 7.63
N ALA A 601 -13.49 -26.08 6.78
CA ALA A 601 -12.33 -26.94 6.93
C ALA A 601 -11.54 -26.60 8.20
N GLY A 602 -11.33 -25.31 8.49
CA GLY A 602 -10.64 -24.86 9.70
C GLY A 602 -11.38 -25.23 11.00
N GLY A 603 -12.71 -25.35 10.95
CA GLY A 603 -13.52 -25.80 12.08
C GLY A 603 -13.47 -27.30 12.37
N VAL A 604 -12.91 -28.13 11.48
CA VAL A 604 -12.80 -29.58 11.69
C VAL A 604 -11.59 -29.88 12.58
N LYS A 605 -11.82 -30.46 13.76
CA LYS A 605 -10.74 -30.96 14.63
C LYS A 605 -10.23 -32.31 14.09
N VAL A 606 -9.03 -32.36 13.53
CA VAL A 606 -8.37 -33.62 13.11
C VAL A 606 -7.16 -33.89 14.00
N GLY A 607 -7.25 -34.85 14.91
CA GLY A 607 -6.14 -35.23 15.79
C GLY A 607 -5.75 -34.15 16.82
N ALA A 608 -4.46 -34.08 17.18
CA ALA A 608 -3.91 -33.19 18.19
C ALA A 608 -3.31 -31.88 17.63
N GLY A 609 -3.53 -31.54 16.36
CA GLY A 609 -2.94 -30.37 15.71
C GLY A 609 -3.90 -29.66 14.76
N PRO A 610 -3.69 -28.36 14.49
CA PRO A 610 -4.55 -27.59 13.59
C PRO A 610 -4.42 -28.09 12.13
N VAL A 611 -5.56 -28.18 11.44
CA VAL A 611 -5.67 -28.51 10.01
C VAL A 611 -4.95 -27.44 9.17
N GLU A 612 -4.69 -27.73 7.88
CA GLU A 612 -4.24 -26.71 6.91
C GLU A 612 -5.27 -25.57 6.84
N ASN A 613 -4.97 -24.48 7.55
CA ASN A 613 -5.83 -23.31 7.71
C ASN A 613 -5.44 -22.16 6.78
N GLY A 614 -4.50 -22.39 5.86
CA GLY A 614 -4.06 -21.45 4.83
C GLY A 614 -4.18 -22.10 3.45
N LEU A 615 -4.73 -21.36 2.49
CA LEU A 615 -4.99 -21.85 1.15
C LEU A 615 -4.55 -20.82 0.11
N LEU A 616 -3.96 -21.33 -0.97
CA LEU A 616 -3.71 -20.55 -2.17
C LEU A 616 -4.82 -20.86 -3.19
N ILE A 617 -5.72 -19.90 -3.38
CA ILE A 617 -6.89 -20.00 -4.25
C ILE A 617 -6.51 -19.47 -5.64
N ARG A 618 -6.65 -20.32 -6.66
CA ARG A 618 -6.41 -19.97 -8.07
C ARG A 618 -7.73 -20.01 -8.82
N GLU A 619 -8.32 -18.85 -9.06
CA GLU A 619 -9.59 -18.71 -9.77
C GLU A 619 -9.45 -17.70 -10.93
N GLY A 620 -9.74 -18.15 -12.15
CA GLY A 620 -9.61 -17.34 -13.37
C GLY A 620 -8.16 -16.90 -13.62
N ARG A 621 -7.91 -15.59 -13.69
CA ARG A 621 -6.55 -14.99 -13.80
C ARG A 621 -6.03 -14.47 -12.46
N SER A 622 -6.73 -14.73 -11.36
CA SER A 622 -6.40 -14.19 -10.05
C SER A 622 -5.87 -15.28 -9.12
N VAL A 623 -4.80 -14.95 -8.40
CA VAL A 623 -4.28 -15.75 -7.30
C VAL A 623 -4.60 -15.02 -6.00
N THR A 624 -5.24 -15.70 -5.06
CA THR A 624 -5.57 -15.15 -3.74
C THR A 624 -4.94 -16.05 -2.68
N VAL A 625 -4.25 -15.45 -1.72
CA VAL A 625 -3.80 -16.16 -0.51
C VAL A 625 -4.84 -15.88 0.56
N ALA A 626 -5.36 -16.93 1.18
CA ALA A 626 -6.39 -16.84 2.20
C ALA A 626 -6.04 -17.73 3.39
N ALA A 627 -6.53 -17.38 4.57
CA ALA A 627 -6.42 -18.20 5.77
C ALA A 627 -7.66 -18.07 6.65
N ALA A 628 -7.99 -19.12 7.39
CA ALA A 628 -9.10 -19.12 8.35
C ALA A 628 -8.64 -19.70 9.69
N ALA A 629 -8.88 -18.94 10.76
CA ALA A 629 -8.48 -19.28 12.12
C ALA A 629 -9.73 -19.29 13.02
N PRO A 630 -10.25 -20.48 13.39
CA PRO A 630 -11.36 -20.57 14.34
C PRO A 630 -10.90 -20.07 15.72
N PHE A 631 -11.84 -19.53 16.50
CA PHE A 631 -11.57 -19.25 17.91
C PHE A 631 -11.22 -20.57 18.60
N SER A 632 -10.00 -20.63 19.11
CA SER A 632 -9.44 -21.79 19.79
C SER A 632 -8.78 -21.38 21.10
N GLY A 633 -8.64 -22.32 22.04
CA GLY A 633 -8.18 -22.05 23.41
C GLY A 633 -9.33 -22.02 24.42
N GLY A 634 -9.09 -21.40 25.58
CA GLY A 634 -10.06 -21.32 26.69
C GLY A 634 -10.85 -20.00 26.76
N GLY A 635 -11.78 -19.94 27.72
CA GLY A 635 -12.62 -18.77 28.00
C GLY A 635 -13.92 -18.76 27.19
N VAL A 636 -14.84 -17.89 27.58
CA VAL A 636 -16.23 -17.82 27.09
C VAL A 636 -16.34 -17.57 25.58
N ALA A 637 -15.36 -16.89 24.97
CA ALA A 637 -15.35 -16.60 23.55
C ALA A 637 -15.02 -17.83 22.68
N ALA A 638 -14.40 -18.87 23.24
CA ALA A 638 -14.05 -20.08 22.48
C ALA A 638 -15.29 -20.89 22.06
N ASP A 639 -16.37 -20.81 22.83
CA ASP A 639 -17.58 -21.61 22.63
C ASP A 639 -18.56 -20.99 21.61
N VAL A 640 -18.33 -19.74 21.19
CA VAL A 640 -19.22 -19.02 20.27
C VAL A 640 -19.14 -19.54 18.82
N GLY A 641 -18.10 -20.32 18.51
CA GLY A 641 -17.93 -20.94 17.18
C GLY A 641 -17.59 -19.97 16.06
N TRP A 642 -17.05 -18.79 16.38
CA TRP A 642 -16.62 -17.81 15.38
C TRP A 642 -15.27 -18.15 14.77
N THR A 643 -15.05 -17.66 13.56
CA THR A 643 -13.81 -17.83 12.82
C THR A 643 -13.35 -16.49 12.25
N VAL A 644 -12.06 -16.18 12.36
CA VAL A 644 -11.45 -15.09 11.60
C VAL A 644 -10.97 -15.63 10.28
N ILE A 645 -11.31 -14.94 9.20
CA ILE A 645 -10.82 -15.25 7.87
C ILE A 645 -10.11 -14.01 7.31
N SER A 646 -8.98 -14.24 6.65
CA SER A 646 -8.26 -13.20 5.92
C SER A 646 -8.00 -13.63 4.48
N TRP A 647 -7.95 -12.68 3.55
CA TRP A 647 -7.51 -12.93 2.19
C TRP A 647 -6.91 -11.71 1.51
N GLN A 648 -5.91 -11.95 0.66
CA GLN A 648 -5.27 -10.93 -0.15
C GLN A 648 -5.00 -11.44 -1.56
N ASN A 649 -5.32 -10.62 -2.56
CA ASN A 649 -4.95 -10.91 -3.94
C ASN A 649 -3.43 -10.76 -4.11
N ALA A 650 -2.80 -11.74 -4.74
CA ALA A 650 -1.36 -11.80 -4.91
C ALA A 650 -0.78 -10.60 -5.68
N LYS A 651 -1.59 -9.90 -6.48
CA LYS A 651 -1.21 -8.65 -7.16
C LYS A 651 -0.81 -7.52 -6.21
N HIS A 652 -1.28 -7.58 -4.96
CA HIS A 652 -0.90 -6.61 -3.92
C HIS A 652 0.33 -7.06 -3.12
N PHE A 653 0.87 -8.24 -3.39
CA PHE A 653 2.17 -8.62 -2.87
C PHE A 653 3.25 -8.09 -3.80
N GLU A 654 4.33 -7.56 -3.22
CA GLU A 654 5.52 -7.13 -3.95
C GLU A 654 6.35 -8.35 -4.40
N ILE A 655 5.77 -9.16 -5.29
CA ILE A 655 6.44 -10.30 -5.90
C ILE A 655 6.92 -9.95 -7.31
N ALA A 656 8.07 -10.50 -7.68
CA ALA A 656 8.75 -10.18 -8.92
C ALA A 656 7.88 -10.31 -10.19
N PRO A 657 6.98 -11.31 -10.34
CA PRO A 657 6.11 -11.40 -11.51
C PRO A 657 5.18 -10.18 -11.70
N TYR A 658 4.54 -9.69 -10.64
CA TYR A 658 3.64 -8.53 -10.73
C TYR A 658 4.43 -7.23 -10.91
N GLU A 659 5.58 -7.05 -10.24
CA GLU A 659 6.43 -5.87 -10.47
C GLU A 659 6.86 -5.76 -11.94
N ARG A 660 7.13 -6.89 -12.61
CA ARG A 660 7.49 -6.92 -14.04
C ARG A 660 6.32 -6.59 -14.95
N GLU A 661 5.11 -7.00 -14.59
CA GLU A 661 3.90 -6.61 -15.31
C GLU A 661 3.67 -5.08 -15.20
N ASP A 662 3.72 -4.53 -14.00
CA ASP A 662 3.51 -3.10 -13.78
C ASP A 662 4.58 -2.26 -14.51
N ARG A 663 5.82 -2.72 -14.49
CA ARG A 663 6.93 -2.12 -15.24
C ARG A 663 6.73 -2.18 -16.76
N SER A 664 6.19 -3.27 -17.31
CA SER A 664 5.91 -3.39 -18.75
C SER A 664 4.72 -2.51 -19.17
N VAL A 665 3.67 -2.44 -18.34
CA VAL A 665 2.54 -1.52 -18.50
C VAL A 665 3.02 -0.07 -18.50
N LEU A 666 3.83 0.31 -17.52
CA LEU A 666 4.39 1.67 -17.40
C LEU A 666 5.22 2.02 -18.64
N ALA A 667 6.09 1.11 -19.10
CA ALA A 667 6.88 1.31 -20.31
C ALA A 667 5.98 1.49 -21.56
N GLY A 668 4.93 0.68 -21.70
CA GLY A 668 3.94 0.82 -22.77
C GLY A 668 3.16 2.14 -22.71
N MET A 669 2.76 2.58 -21.52
CA MET A 669 2.07 3.86 -21.30
C MET A 669 2.98 5.06 -21.60
N LEU A 670 4.25 5.03 -21.17
CA LEU A 670 5.23 6.05 -21.50
C LEU A 670 5.48 6.11 -23.00
N GLY A 671 5.58 4.97 -23.68
CA GLY A 671 5.65 4.89 -25.13
C GLY A 671 4.43 5.51 -25.81
N LEU A 672 3.22 5.23 -25.33
CA LEU A 672 1.98 5.80 -25.86
C LEU A 672 1.93 7.33 -25.67
N ALA A 673 2.29 7.81 -24.48
CA ALA A 673 2.36 9.25 -24.19
C ALA A 673 3.35 9.95 -25.12
N LEU A 674 4.52 9.34 -25.34
CA LEU A 674 5.54 9.83 -26.25
C LEU A 674 5.03 9.95 -27.70
N ILE A 675 4.31 8.93 -28.20
CA ILE A 675 3.70 8.93 -29.54
C ILE A 675 2.75 10.11 -29.68
N VAL A 676 1.85 10.31 -28.70
CA VAL A 676 0.85 11.39 -28.72
C VAL A 676 1.52 12.75 -28.75
N VAL A 677 2.52 12.99 -27.90
CA VAL A 677 3.23 14.27 -27.83
C VAL A 677 4.00 14.55 -29.12
N CYS A 678 4.79 13.58 -29.61
CA CYS A 678 5.65 13.78 -30.78
C CYS A 678 4.83 13.94 -32.07
N LEU A 679 3.85 13.06 -32.30
CA LEU A 679 3.01 13.14 -33.51
C LEU A 679 2.04 14.31 -33.43
N GLY A 680 1.54 14.66 -32.24
CA GLY A 680 0.75 15.87 -32.01
C GLY A 680 1.54 17.13 -32.34
N TRP A 681 2.80 17.21 -31.90
CA TRP A 681 3.70 18.32 -32.25
C TRP A 681 3.91 18.42 -33.76
N ILE A 682 4.26 17.33 -34.45
CA ILE A 682 4.45 17.31 -35.91
C ILE A 682 3.16 17.71 -36.63
N HIS A 683 2.01 17.27 -36.13
CA HIS A 683 0.71 17.62 -36.68
C HIS A 683 0.46 19.14 -36.61
N LEU A 684 0.74 19.75 -35.46
CA LEU A 684 0.50 21.18 -35.22
C LEU A 684 1.51 22.08 -35.93
N VAL A 685 2.79 21.72 -35.95
CA VAL A 685 3.87 22.56 -36.50
C VAL A 685 4.05 22.36 -38.00
N VAL A 686 3.84 21.16 -38.54
CA VAL A 686 4.15 20.85 -39.94
C VAL A 686 2.89 20.59 -40.76
N VAL A 687 2.06 19.62 -40.36
CA VAL A 687 0.94 19.16 -41.20
C VAL A 687 -0.12 20.24 -41.34
N ARG A 688 -0.53 20.87 -40.23
CA ARG A 688 -1.56 21.91 -40.24
C ARG A 688 -1.10 23.17 -41.01
N PRO A 689 0.11 23.72 -40.81
CA PRO A 689 0.61 24.84 -41.60
C PRO A 689 0.84 24.51 -43.07
N LEU A 690 1.37 23.33 -43.39
CA LEU A 690 1.62 22.94 -44.79
C LEU A 690 0.31 22.77 -45.58
N ARG A 691 -0.77 22.33 -44.93
CA ARG A 691 -2.10 22.28 -45.54
C ARG A 691 -2.67 23.66 -45.81
N ALA A 692 -2.47 24.61 -44.90
CA ALA A 692 -2.86 26.01 -45.11
C ALA A 692 -2.03 26.63 -46.26
N LEU A 693 -0.73 26.34 -46.31
CA LEU A 693 0.17 26.75 -47.39
C LEU A 693 -0.27 26.22 -48.75
N ALA A 694 -0.61 24.94 -48.85
CA ALA A 694 -1.12 24.34 -50.09
C ALA A 694 -2.36 25.06 -50.61
N GLY A 695 -3.32 25.36 -49.72
CA GLY A 695 -4.52 26.12 -50.10
C GLY A 695 -4.21 27.56 -50.52
N GLY A 696 -3.25 28.22 -49.88
CA GLY A 696 -2.81 29.57 -50.26
C GLY A 696 -2.07 29.61 -51.59
N ALA A 697 -1.18 28.64 -51.84
CA ALA A 697 -0.42 28.53 -53.07
C ALA A 697 -1.33 28.26 -54.28
N GLU A 698 -2.33 27.38 -54.13
CA GLU A 698 -3.32 27.11 -55.19
C GLU A 698 -4.16 28.34 -55.52
N LYS A 699 -4.69 29.06 -54.51
CA LYS A 699 -5.43 30.30 -54.74
C LYS A 699 -4.59 31.36 -55.46
N LEU A 700 -3.32 31.48 -55.08
CA LEU A 700 -2.39 32.41 -55.73
C LEU A 700 -2.14 32.01 -57.20
N ALA A 701 -1.94 30.72 -57.48
CA ALA A 701 -1.79 30.20 -58.84
C ALA A 701 -3.07 30.35 -59.68
N ASP A 702 -4.24 30.27 -59.06
CA ASP A 702 -5.54 30.51 -59.69
C ASP A 702 -5.85 32.01 -59.86
N GLY A 703 -4.92 32.90 -59.47
CA GLY A 703 -4.96 34.33 -59.79
C GLY A 703 -5.43 35.26 -58.66
N ASP A 704 -5.61 34.75 -57.44
CA ASP A 704 -5.86 35.57 -56.24
C ASP A 704 -4.60 36.33 -55.82
N LEU A 705 -4.39 37.50 -56.41
CA LEU A 705 -3.31 38.42 -56.03
C LEU A 705 -3.70 39.37 -54.89
N LYS A 706 -4.93 39.33 -54.38
CA LYS A 706 -5.43 40.26 -53.35
C LYS A 706 -5.10 39.77 -51.95
N THR A 707 -5.10 38.46 -51.74
CA THR A 707 -4.80 37.87 -50.44
C THR A 707 -3.29 37.92 -50.14
N VAL A 708 -2.90 38.62 -49.07
CA VAL A 708 -1.51 38.68 -48.60
C VAL A 708 -1.14 37.40 -47.84
N LEU A 709 0.00 36.81 -48.18
CA LEU A 709 0.52 35.61 -47.52
C LEU A 709 1.50 35.99 -46.42
N TYR A 710 1.04 35.99 -45.15
CA TYR A 710 1.87 36.32 -43.99
C TYR A 710 2.70 35.12 -43.50
N PRO A 711 4.05 35.21 -43.48
CA PRO A 711 4.90 34.19 -42.84
C PRO A 711 4.71 34.25 -41.31
N ARG A 712 3.93 33.31 -40.75
CA ARG A 712 3.69 33.23 -39.30
C ARG A 712 4.78 32.46 -38.55
N TYR A 713 5.52 31.61 -39.24
CA TYR A 713 6.54 30.72 -38.67
C TYR A 713 7.91 31.06 -39.25
N HIS A 714 8.97 30.91 -38.45
CA HIS A 714 10.37 31.11 -38.88
C HIS A 714 11.04 29.80 -39.31
N ASP A 715 10.26 28.88 -39.86
CA ASP A 715 10.67 27.56 -40.31
C ASP A 715 10.68 27.44 -41.84
N GLU A 716 10.92 26.24 -42.37
CA GLU A 716 10.93 25.99 -43.80
C GLU A 716 9.56 26.26 -44.46
N VAL A 717 8.45 26.03 -43.74
CA VAL A 717 7.09 26.35 -44.24
C VAL A 717 6.93 27.86 -44.38
N GLY A 718 7.27 28.63 -43.35
CA GLY A 718 7.22 30.09 -43.39
C GLY A 718 8.19 30.70 -44.41
N ALA A 719 9.32 30.05 -44.66
CA ALA A 719 10.24 30.46 -45.71
C ALA A 719 9.63 30.26 -47.12
N VAL A 720 8.89 29.18 -47.35
CA VAL A 720 8.12 29.00 -48.61
C VAL A 720 7.00 30.04 -48.73
N VAL A 721 6.28 30.34 -47.64
CA VAL A 721 5.25 31.41 -47.62
C VAL A 721 5.86 32.75 -48.05
N ARG A 722 7.03 33.09 -47.51
CA ARG A 722 7.74 34.33 -47.85
C ARG A 722 8.13 34.38 -49.33
N SER A 723 8.63 33.28 -49.88
CA SER A 723 8.95 33.18 -51.30
C SER A 723 7.70 33.33 -52.19
N LEU A 724 6.57 32.75 -51.80
CA LEU A 724 5.30 32.92 -52.51
C LEU A 724 4.78 34.35 -52.48
N GLU A 725 4.93 35.06 -51.35
CA GLU A 725 4.56 36.47 -51.24
C GLU A 725 5.41 37.36 -52.17
N LEU A 726 6.72 37.08 -52.29
CA LEU A 726 7.57 37.75 -53.28
C LEU A 726 7.12 37.49 -54.72
N VAL A 727 6.73 36.24 -55.03
CA VAL A 727 6.15 35.88 -56.34
C VAL A 727 4.83 36.61 -56.60
N ARG A 728 3.95 36.73 -55.59
CA ARG A 728 2.69 37.51 -55.68
C ARG A 728 2.97 38.97 -56.03
N GLN A 729 3.93 39.59 -55.35
CA GLN A 729 4.31 40.99 -55.58
C GLN A 729 4.87 41.20 -56.99
N GLN A 730 5.69 40.27 -57.49
CA GLN A 730 6.21 40.31 -58.86
C GLN A 730 5.09 40.19 -59.91
N LEU A 731 4.14 39.27 -59.71
CA LEU A 731 2.96 39.13 -60.58
C LEU A 731 2.08 40.38 -60.58
N GLN A 732 1.86 40.99 -59.39
CA GLN A 732 1.09 42.22 -59.25
C GLN A 732 1.78 43.40 -59.97
N ALA A 733 3.10 43.56 -59.80
CA ALA A 733 3.88 44.58 -60.49
C ALA A 733 3.85 44.39 -62.02
N ARG A 734 3.93 43.15 -62.51
CA ARG A 734 3.82 42.85 -63.95
C ARG A 734 2.45 43.20 -64.52
N ARG A 735 1.36 42.84 -63.83
CA ARG A 735 -0.01 43.20 -64.25
C ARG A 735 -0.21 44.71 -64.28
N GLN A 736 0.30 45.44 -63.29
CA GLN A 736 0.23 46.91 -63.27
C GLN A 736 1.04 47.54 -64.42
N ASN A 737 2.23 47.01 -64.73
CA ASN A 737 3.05 47.47 -65.85
C ASN A 737 2.41 47.16 -67.21
N GLN A 738 1.76 45.99 -67.37
CA GLN A 738 0.99 45.66 -68.57
C GLN A 738 -0.23 46.59 -68.72
N ALA A 739 -1.00 46.82 -67.65
CA ALA A 739 -2.13 47.74 -67.67
C ALA A 739 -1.71 49.18 -68.00
N ARG A 740 -0.56 49.65 -67.48
CA ARG A 740 0.02 50.95 -67.84
C ARG A 740 0.43 51.04 -69.32
N ARG A 741 1.10 49.99 -69.86
CA ARG A 741 1.46 49.93 -71.29
C ARG A 741 0.24 49.87 -72.20
N SER A 742 -0.87 49.28 -71.76
CA SER A 742 -2.14 49.26 -72.51
C SER A 742 -2.91 50.59 -72.39
N ALA A 743 -2.65 51.39 -71.36
CA ALA A 743 -3.32 52.66 -71.06
C ALA A 743 -2.56 53.90 -71.54
N GLU A 744 -1.33 53.76 -72.04
CA GLU A 744 -0.64 54.83 -72.77
C GLU A 744 -1.42 55.14 -74.06
N PRO A 745 -2.00 56.36 -74.21
CA PRO A 745 -2.61 56.74 -75.46
C PRO A 745 -1.52 56.89 -76.50
N ARG A 746 -1.67 56.25 -77.66
CA ARG A 746 -0.89 56.58 -78.87
C ARG A 746 -1.14 58.04 -79.23
N LEU A 747 -0.31 58.95 -78.71
CA LEU A 747 -0.28 60.35 -79.09
C LEU A 747 0.80 60.56 -80.14
N GLY A 748 0.35 60.74 -81.38
CA GLY A 748 0.96 61.68 -82.34
C GLY A 748 2.03 61.14 -83.28
N ALA A 749 1.64 60.86 -84.52
CA ALA A 749 2.43 61.24 -85.69
C ALA A 749 1.46 61.72 -86.79
N GLY A 750 1.08 62.99 -86.69
CA GLY A 750 0.49 63.78 -87.77
C GLY A 750 1.25 65.11 -87.88
N GLY A 751 1.69 65.43 -89.09
CA GLY A 751 2.43 66.64 -89.49
C GLY A 751 3.84 66.29 -90.03
N ARG A 752 4.18 66.46 -91.30
CA ARG A 752 3.61 67.24 -92.42
C ARG A 752 3.25 66.37 -93.61
#